data_AF-A0A2E7UWX0-F1
#
_entry.id   AF-A0A2E7UWX0-F1
#
_cell.length_a   1.000
_cell.length_b   1.000
_cell.length_c   1.000
_cell.angle_alpha   90.00
_cell.angle_beta   90.00
_cell.angle_gamma   90.00
#
_symmetry.space_group_name_H-M   'P 1'
#
loop_
_entity.id
_entity.type
_entity.pdbx_description
1 polymer ?
#
loop_
_entity_poly.entity_id
_entity_poly.type
_entity_poly.pdbx_seq_one_letter_code
_entity_poly.pdbx_strand_id
1 'polypeptide(L)'
;MNRSTLLLICLALSTACKTDADNDGFDSKADCDDDDPNVNPDAVEICDAVDNDCDGETDEGVRDVYFRDLDGDGYGDEASMDEFCSQPPDYVTIAGDCNDTDADFNPGASEIDCGDPNDYNCDGSVGYADVDADGLPACQDCNDGDPDVYYGANETCDGKDNDCDGEVDDNPIDGSTFYIDHDADGFGSPDEVYAVYSCGDAPDGYVADNTDCNDLAATAYPGADEVCDGIDNDCNDLVDVEDDNVLDAGFFYPDADEDGFGEEDALTKACVDLDGFIEVGGDCDDTRAEVNPDQTEVCNNGLNDDCAEIITCTLDLASADATWTGSDADDKLGSSLAPAGDLNQDGYDDFLIGAEAADADGDGEDEGAVYVVFGPVTGGGITTSVDDAGLVLSGADENGRFGLDVNGLGDVNDDGIPDFASGASNHSEHETLTRNANGAVWVFFGESGLETSGMDGVDDAGVWFYGDRSYDWMGGLVAGAGDLNNDGVADILLGSTGDDDGGSQSGAFYIMFGGSTLSDRSVADADILLYGDTTNDRVGFVGTGVGDIDNDGIDDLVLGTPYVSENGSNAGAAYIALGPLSAGNVAGVSSTDAVIYGGSAGDLAGASISVAGDMDGDGYDDFYVGATGDNTLGGAGSGGVFLVSGSAAIVSDYDESDLDLSRAALIYGAGSEDALGGAVAGGEDFNGDGELDLVIGGAAAGSQGEGRSYVLYGPISGTIDVEVGAVAIFEGVDVDDGAGGEVALLGDIDGSGLSSIGLAATSANQSATDAGSAYVVSSIGL
;
A
#
# COMPACT_ATOMS: atom_id res chain seq x y z
N MET A 1 129.37 -26.35 126.96
CA MET A 1 128.12 -26.78 127.63
C MET A 1 127.03 -26.64 126.58
N ASN A 2 126.32 -27.71 126.24
CA ASN A 2 124.94 -27.91 126.68
C ASN A 2 123.91 -27.01 125.95
N ARG A 3 122.71 -27.45 125.54
CA ARG A 3 122.11 -28.79 125.38
C ARG A 3 120.71 -28.60 124.73
N SER A 4 120.54 -29.21 123.56
CA SER A 4 119.39 -29.93 122.99
C SER A 4 117.91 -29.57 123.28
N THR A 5 117.14 -29.65 122.18
CA THR A 5 115.77 -30.23 121.96
C THR A 5 114.47 -29.43 122.13
N LEU A 6 113.56 -29.66 121.16
CA LEU A 6 112.08 -29.84 121.21
C LEU A 6 111.11 -28.65 121.03
N LEU A 7 110.13 -28.84 120.13
CA LEU A 7 108.64 -28.69 120.30
C LEU A 7 107.97 -27.37 120.81
N LEU A 8 106.83 -27.03 120.17
CA LEU A 8 105.47 -26.72 120.75
C LEU A 8 104.83 -25.27 120.73
N ILE A 9 103.73 -25.09 119.94
CA ILE A 9 102.32 -24.60 120.19
C ILE A 9 101.93 -23.20 120.79
N CYS A 10 100.95 -22.54 120.09
CA CYS A 10 99.78 -21.62 120.36
C CYS A 10 99.74 -20.45 121.39
N LEU A 11 99.13 -19.27 121.03
CA LEU A 11 97.72 -18.79 121.30
C LEU A 11 97.48 -17.21 121.27
N ALA A 12 96.47 -16.73 120.49
CA ALA A 12 95.44 -15.63 120.66
C ALA A 12 95.64 -14.06 120.74
N LEU A 13 94.96 -13.35 119.78
CA LEU A 13 93.97 -12.20 119.78
C LEU A 13 94.27 -10.65 119.67
N SER A 14 93.58 -10.02 118.67
CA SER A 14 92.95 -8.64 118.50
C SER A 14 93.80 -7.34 118.44
N THR A 15 93.55 -6.20 117.73
CA THR A 15 92.62 -5.64 116.67
C THR A 15 93.08 -4.18 116.38
N ALA A 16 92.95 -3.64 115.15
CA ALA A 16 92.54 -2.25 114.83
C ALA A 16 92.29 -2.08 113.30
N CYS A 17 91.04 -1.77 112.94
CA CYS A 17 90.51 -1.55 111.61
C CYS A 17 90.81 -0.11 111.15
N LYS A 18 91.10 0.11 109.86
CA LYS A 18 90.87 1.41 109.22
C LYS A 18 89.38 1.42 108.84
N THR A 19 88.69 2.46 109.28
CA THR A 19 87.25 2.64 109.14
C THR A 19 86.99 3.37 107.83
N ASP A 20 86.27 2.69 106.96
CA ASP A 20 85.35 3.22 105.97
C ASP A 20 84.01 3.21 106.72
N ALA A 21 83.54 4.37 107.17
CA ALA A 21 82.53 4.44 108.23
C ALA A 21 81.12 4.12 107.71
N ASP A 22 80.83 4.51 106.48
CA ASP A 22 79.57 4.26 105.79
C ASP A 22 79.59 3.01 104.88
N ASN A 23 80.77 2.44 104.60
CA ASN A 23 81.01 1.25 103.77
C ASN A 23 80.75 1.45 102.27
N ASP A 24 81.03 2.62 101.71
CA ASP A 24 80.96 2.87 100.27
C ASP A 24 82.21 2.37 99.50
N GLY A 25 83.28 2.05 100.22
CA GLY A 25 84.53 1.51 99.70
C GLY A 25 85.68 2.51 99.62
N PHE A 26 85.48 3.78 100.00
CA PHE A 26 86.51 4.79 100.15
C PHE A 26 86.95 4.93 101.62
N ASP A 27 88.14 5.50 101.86
CA ASP A 27 88.56 5.81 103.23
C ASP A 27 88.55 7.33 103.44
N SER A 28 88.41 7.76 104.69
CA SER A 28 88.44 9.16 105.18
C SER A 28 89.50 10.12 104.62
N LYS A 29 90.41 9.67 103.78
CA LYS A 29 91.37 10.53 103.08
C LYS A 29 90.99 10.82 101.62
N ALA A 30 90.29 9.90 100.97
CA ALA A 30 89.78 10.08 99.62
C ALA A 30 88.34 10.62 99.64
N ASP A 31 87.57 10.21 100.64
CA ASP A 31 86.21 10.66 100.89
C ASP A 31 86.19 12.00 101.65
N CYS A 32 85.49 13.00 101.11
CA CYS A 32 85.36 14.32 101.72
C CYS A 32 84.28 14.40 102.81
N ASP A 33 83.39 13.40 102.92
CA ASP A 33 82.48 13.18 104.04
C ASP A 33 82.28 11.68 104.37
N ASP A 34 83.28 11.07 105.04
CA ASP A 34 83.38 9.64 105.44
C ASP A 34 82.22 9.09 106.30
N ASP A 35 81.20 9.91 106.59
CA ASP A 35 79.96 9.52 107.28
C ASP A 35 78.73 9.45 106.32
N ASP A 36 78.83 9.90 105.06
CA ASP A 36 77.76 9.85 104.04
C ASP A 36 78.16 9.09 102.76
N PRO A 37 77.59 7.89 102.52
CA PRO A 37 78.01 7.02 101.41
C PRO A 37 77.66 7.54 100.01
N ASN A 38 77.02 8.71 99.91
CA ASN A 38 76.72 9.39 98.64
C ASN A 38 77.69 10.53 98.33
N VAL A 39 78.68 10.79 99.18
CA VAL A 39 79.72 11.80 98.99
C VAL A 39 81.06 11.07 98.94
N ASN A 40 81.63 10.88 97.76
CA ASN A 40 82.91 10.22 97.56
C ASN A 40 83.42 10.47 96.13
N PRO A 41 84.71 10.22 95.83
CA PRO A 41 85.31 10.51 94.52
C PRO A 41 84.67 9.87 93.27
N ASP A 42 83.82 8.86 93.44
CA ASP A 42 83.11 8.18 92.35
C ASP A 42 81.60 8.50 92.37
N ALA A 43 81.13 9.33 93.30
CA ALA A 43 79.75 9.78 93.35
C ALA A 43 79.44 10.65 92.13
N VAL A 44 78.17 10.70 91.75
CA VAL A 44 77.71 11.60 90.70
C VAL A 44 77.13 12.83 91.39
N GLU A 45 77.57 14.01 90.99
CA GLU A 45 77.01 15.27 91.43
C GLU A 45 75.48 15.27 91.36
N ILE A 46 74.85 15.81 92.39
CA ILE A 46 73.42 16.07 92.45
C ILE A 46 73.21 17.47 93.00
N CYS A 47 72.26 18.22 92.45
CA CYS A 47 72.12 19.66 92.71
C CYS A 47 71.57 19.96 94.13
N ASP A 48 72.38 19.75 95.16
CA ASP A 48 72.06 19.89 96.58
C ASP A 48 73.02 20.83 97.33
N ALA A 49 73.93 21.48 96.60
CA ALA A 49 74.98 22.38 97.08
C ALA A 49 76.05 21.68 97.95
N VAL A 50 76.21 20.37 97.79
CA VAL A 50 77.32 19.56 98.31
C VAL A 50 78.20 19.12 97.14
N ASP A 51 79.51 19.14 97.35
CA ASP A 51 80.50 18.55 96.43
C ASP A 51 80.46 17.02 96.66
N ASN A 52 79.59 16.33 95.91
CA ASN A 52 79.35 14.90 96.09
C ASN A 52 80.55 14.09 95.61
N ASP A 53 81.19 14.49 94.51
CA ASP A 53 82.31 13.76 93.92
C ASP A 53 83.70 14.20 94.45
N CYS A 54 83.70 15.11 95.43
CA CYS A 54 84.89 15.57 96.15
C CYS A 54 85.99 16.14 95.24
N ASP A 55 85.66 16.66 94.05
CA ASP A 55 86.62 17.21 93.10
C ASP A 55 86.99 18.68 93.38
N GLY A 56 86.19 19.35 94.22
CA GLY A 56 86.38 20.71 94.69
C GLY A 56 85.53 21.78 94.01
N GLU A 57 84.72 21.42 93.02
CA GLU A 57 83.60 22.24 92.53
C GLU A 57 82.29 21.80 93.23
N THR A 58 81.14 22.42 92.93
CA THR A 58 79.88 22.08 93.62
C THR A 58 78.74 22.19 92.63
N ASP A 59 78.02 21.08 92.44
CA ASP A 59 76.95 20.90 91.47
C ASP A 59 77.36 21.15 90.00
N GLU A 60 78.60 20.88 89.62
CA GLU A 60 79.02 21.02 88.23
C GLU A 60 78.42 19.94 87.33
N GLY A 61 78.08 20.32 86.09
CA GLY A 61 77.47 19.40 85.14
C GLY A 61 76.02 19.00 85.44
N VAL A 62 75.41 19.48 86.53
CA VAL A 62 74.01 19.20 86.90
C VAL A 62 73.10 20.44 86.99
N ARG A 63 73.61 21.62 86.61
CA ARG A 63 72.81 22.84 86.45
C ARG A 63 72.29 22.96 85.01
N ASP A 64 71.02 23.30 84.89
CA ASP A 64 70.39 23.59 83.61
C ASP A 64 70.51 25.08 83.28
N VAL A 65 70.55 25.39 81.98
CA VAL A 65 70.56 26.76 81.48
C VAL A 65 69.14 27.31 81.45
N TYR A 66 68.96 28.52 82.00
CA TYR A 66 67.71 29.26 81.92
C TYR A 66 67.95 30.68 81.40
N PHE A 67 66.95 31.22 80.70
CA PHE A 67 66.91 32.57 80.14
C PHE A 67 65.84 33.35 80.88
N ARG A 68 66.10 34.62 81.19
CA ARG A 68 65.11 35.46 81.85
C ARG A 68 63.94 35.71 80.90
N ASP A 69 62.73 35.61 81.44
CA ASP A 69 61.46 35.86 80.77
C ASP A 69 60.68 36.89 81.60
N LEU A 70 60.65 38.13 81.11
CA LEU A 70 60.13 39.29 81.82
C LEU A 70 58.66 39.59 81.51
N ASP A 71 58.13 39.13 80.38
CA ASP A 71 56.73 39.33 79.97
C ASP A 71 55.84 38.09 80.15
N GLY A 72 56.45 36.91 80.35
CA GLY A 72 55.81 35.67 80.70
C GLY A 72 55.27 34.87 79.51
N ASP A 73 55.81 35.08 78.30
CA ASP A 73 55.35 34.40 77.08
C ASP A 73 55.91 32.98 76.89
N GLY A 74 56.91 32.59 77.70
CA GLY A 74 57.52 31.27 77.67
C GLY A 74 58.84 31.19 76.90
N TYR A 75 59.27 32.27 76.26
CA TYR A 75 60.58 32.45 75.65
C TYR A 75 61.38 33.49 76.45
N GLY A 76 62.71 33.34 76.51
CA GLY A 76 63.55 34.25 77.27
C GLY A 76 64.65 34.91 76.44
N ASP A 77 65.15 36.05 76.92
CA ASP A 77 66.24 36.80 76.28
C ASP A 77 67.51 35.94 76.25
N GLU A 78 67.98 35.62 75.04
CA GLU A 78 69.20 34.83 74.85
C GLU A 78 70.43 35.49 75.52
N ALA A 79 70.45 36.81 75.63
CA ALA A 79 71.53 37.56 76.28
C ALA A 79 71.51 37.47 77.81
N SER A 80 70.44 36.93 78.41
CA SER A 80 70.25 36.81 79.86
C SER A 80 70.55 35.41 80.44
N MET A 81 71.19 34.56 79.65
CA MET A 81 71.57 33.18 79.99
C MET A 81 72.30 33.07 81.35
N ASP A 82 71.76 32.23 82.24
CA ASP A 82 72.39 31.87 83.53
C ASP A 82 72.04 30.41 83.92
N GLU A 83 72.81 29.80 84.82
CA GLU A 83 72.72 28.37 85.15
C GLU A 83 72.20 28.13 86.58
N PHE A 84 71.16 27.29 86.72
CA PHE A 84 70.51 27.00 88.00
C PHE A 84 70.19 25.51 88.17
N CYS A 85 70.09 25.06 89.43
CA CYS A 85 69.62 23.71 89.77
C CYS A 85 68.13 23.47 89.42
N SER A 86 67.36 24.54 89.35
CA SER A 86 65.92 24.50 89.06
C SER A 86 65.49 25.88 88.59
N GLN A 87 64.55 25.92 87.64
CA GLN A 87 64.00 27.14 87.06
C GLN A 87 63.66 28.21 88.11
N PRO A 88 64.40 29.35 88.15
CA PRO A 88 64.02 30.48 88.98
C PRO A 88 62.69 31.09 88.53
N PRO A 89 62.00 31.84 89.41
CA PRO A 89 60.91 32.70 88.98
C PRO A 89 61.40 33.71 87.93
N ASP A 90 60.60 33.94 86.89
CA ASP A 90 60.87 34.86 85.78
C ASP A 90 62.02 34.42 84.85
N TYR A 91 62.24 33.09 84.74
CA TYR A 91 63.19 32.47 83.81
C TYR A 91 62.54 31.25 83.14
N VAL A 92 62.94 30.91 81.91
CA VAL A 92 62.45 29.79 81.08
C VAL A 92 63.62 29.05 80.41
N THR A 93 63.38 27.85 79.89
CA THR A 93 64.41 27.03 79.24
C THR A 93 64.55 27.30 77.74
N ILE A 94 63.60 28.03 77.15
CA ILE A 94 63.54 28.28 75.71
C ILE A 94 64.06 29.70 75.45
N ALA A 95 65.14 29.82 74.67
CA ALA A 95 65.69 31.11 74.26
C ALA A 95 65.06 31.62 72.96
N GLY A 96 65.38 32.86 72.61
CA GLY A 96 65.13 33.41 71.26
C GLY A 96 64.13 34.56 71.24
N ASP A 97 63.70 35.04 72.41
CA ASP A 97 62.90 36.25 72.53
C ASP A 97 63.73 37.46 72.07
N CYS A 98 63.26 38.14 71.02
CA CYS A 98 63.92 39.31 70.46
C CYS A 98 63.50 40.62 71.14
N ASN A 99 62.47 40.58 71.99
CA ASN A 99 62.02 41.68 72.84
C ASN A 99 61.35 41.17 74.13
N ASP A 100 62.19 40.80 75.11
CA ASP A 100 61.88 40.29 76.47
C ASP A 100 61.13 41.30 77.38
N THR A 101 60.29 42.14 76.81
CA THR A 101 59.34 42.99 77.54
C THR A 101 57.98 43.07 76.84
N ASP A 102 57.79 42.32 75.75
CA ASP A 102 56.63 42.34 74.88
C ASP A 102 56.32 40.92 74.34
N ALA A 103 55.32 40.27 74.95
CA ALA A 103 54.91 38.89 74.71
C ALA A 103 54.45 38.56 73.26
N ASP A 104 54.36 39.57 72.39
CA ASP A 104 54.04 39.40 70.98
C ASP A 104 55.30 39.07 70.13
N PHE A 105 56.52 39.17 70.69
CA PHE A 105 57.80 39.03 69.97
C PHE A 105 58.61 37.82 70.43
N ASN A 106 58.25 36.64 69.96
CA ASN A 106 58.94 35.40 70.29
C ASN A 106 58.92 34.41 69.13
N PRO A 107 59.84 33.42 69.09
CA PRO A 107 59.90 32.40 68.04
C PRO A 107 58.61 31.61 67.76
N GLY A 108 57.64 31.63 68.69
CA GLY A 108 56.33 31.01 68.53
C GLY A 108 55.22 31.96 68.06
N ALA A 109 55.49 33.25 67.89
CA ALA A 109 54.50 34.23 67.47
C ALA A 109 54.10 34.05 66.00
N SER A 110 52.86 34.41 65.67
CA SER A 110 52.27 34.18 64.35
C SER A 110 52.22 35.45 63.52
N GLU A 111 52.80 35.42 62.33
CA GLU A 111 52.78 36.51 61.35
C GLU A 111 51.57 36.37 60.40
N ILE A 112 50.40 36.90 60.79
CA ILE A 112 49.13 36.67 60.08
C ILE A 112 48.83 37.78 59.05
N ASP A 113 49.47 38.95 59.16
CA ASP A 113 49.25 40.10 58.27
C ASP A 113 50.46 40.35 57.36
N CYS A 114 50.32 40.05 56.07
CA CYS A 114 51.36 40.25 55.05
C CYS A 114 51.74 41.73 54.78
N GLY A 115 51.18 42.69 55.51
CA GLY A 115 51.49 44.12 55.43
C GLY A 115 52.21 44.72 56.64
N ASP A 116 52.45 43.96 57.71
CA ASP A 116 53.10 44.44 58.94
C ASP A 116 54.64 44.29 58.87
N PRO A 117 55.44 45.37 59.04
CA PRO A 117 56.90 45.30 58.98
C PRO A 117 57.58 44.77 60.25
N ASN A 118 56.82 44.34 61.27
CA ASN A 118 57.36 43.80 62.50
C ASN A 118 57.59 42.28 62.39
N ASP A 119 58.82 41.86 62.67
CA ASP A 119 59.26 40.46 62.77
C ASP A 119 58.84 39.92 64.15
N TYR A 120 57.64 39.37 64.24
CA TYR A 120 57.08 38.89 65.51
C TYR A 120 57.69 37.55 65.93
N ASN A 121 58.10 36.72 64.97
CA ASN A 121 58.64 35.38 65.24
C ASN A 121 60.18 35.35 65.37
N CYS A 122 60.82 36.52 65.38
CA CYS A 122 62.26 36.69 65.59
C CYS A 122 63.14 35.87 64.63
N ASP A 123 62.65 35.53 63.43
CA ASP A 123 63.36 34.69 62.46
C ASP A 123 64.23 35.50 61.47
N GLY A 124 64.13 36.84 61.53
CA GLY A 124 64.87 37.77 60.69
C GLY A 124 64.20 38.08 59.34
N SER A 125 62.99 37.60 59.11
CA SER A 125 62.13 37.86 57.94
C SER A 125 60.92 38.72 58.32
N VAL A 126 60.30 39.35 57.33
CA VAL A 126 59.04 40.11 57.48
C VAL A 126 58.04 39.78 56.34
N GLY A 127 58.21 38.62 55.66
CA GLY A 127 57.27 38.05 54.67
C GLY A 127 57.81 37.20 53.48
N TYR A 128 57.27 35.96 53.34
CA TYR A 128 56.91 35.12 52.16
C TYR A 128 57.92 34.51 51.12
N ALA A 129 57.74 33.20 50.79
CA ALA A 129 58.22 32.51 49.59
C ALA A 129 57.13 31.58 48.99
N ASP A 130 56.96 31.60 47.66
CA ASP A 130 56.16 30.71 46.79
C ASP A 130 57.10 29.61 46.25
N VAL A 131 57.05 28.37 46.77
CA VAL A 131 58.10 27.37 46.47
C VAL A 131 57.85 26.59 45.17
N ASP A 132 56.59 26.30 44.82
CA ASP A 132 56.24 25.56 43.60
C ASP A 132 55.76 26.44 42.42
N ALA A 133 55.55 27.74 42.67
CA ALA A 133 55.20 28.75 41.68
C ALA A 133 53.82 28.56 41.03
N ASP A 134 52.86 27.99 41.76
CA ASP A 134 51.45 27.91 41.36
C ASP A 134 50.73 29.29 41.45
N GLY A 135 51.36 30.25 42.13
CA GLY A 135 50.88 31.62 42.32
C GLY A 135 50.07 31.83 43.60
N LEU A 136 49.98 30.82 44.47
CA LEU A 136 49.44 30.89 45.81
C LEU A 136 50.56 30.94 46.86
N PRO A 137 50.33 31.64 47.97
CA PRO A 137 51.25 31.60 49.09
C PRO A 137 51.14 30.40 49.98
N ALA A 138 52.25 29.91 50.53
CA ALA A 138 52.34 28.96 51.65
C ALA A 138 51.34 29.20 52.81
N CYS A 139 50.76 30.40 52.95
CA CYS A 139 49.68 30.67 53.91
C CYS A 139 48.24 30.43 53.38
N GLN A 140 48.10 30.05 52.11
CA GLN A 140 46.90 29.73 51.34
C GLN A 140 47.03 28.37 50.61
N ASP A 141 48.18 27.72 50.76
CA ASP A 141 48.55 26.47 50.13
C ASP A 141 48.86 25.44 51.24
N CYS A 142 48.22 24.27 51.17
CA CYS A 142 48.42 23.21 52.18
C CYS A 142 49.66 22.36 51.89
N ASN A 143 50.19 22.42 50.67
CA ASN A 143 51.44 21.81 50.26
C ASN A 143 52.15 22.65 49.18
N ASP A 144 52.84 23.72 49.62
CA ASP A 144 53.63 24.70 48.83
C ASP A 144 54.78 24.08 47.98
N GLY A 145 54.85 22.74 47.90
CA GLY A 145 55.76 22.00 47.03
C GLY A 145 55.08 21.18 45.92
N ASP A 146 53.76 21.22 45.81
CA ASP A 146 52.96 20.51 44.80
C ASP A 146 51.88 21.44 44.20
N PRO A 147 52.07 21.93 42.96
CA PRO A 147 51.21 22.96 42.36
C PRO A 147 49.78 22.50 42.05
N ASP A 148 49.49 21.21 42.26
CA ASP A 148 48.16 20.61 42.07
C ASP A 148 47.41 20.44 43.41
N VAL A 149 47.97 20.88 44.55
CA VAL A 149 47.40 20.66 45.90
C VAL A 149 47.25 21.98 46.66
N TYR A 150 46.06 22.56 46.64
CA TYR A 150 45.74 23.83 47.31
C TYR A 150 44.26 23.92 47.67
N TYR A 151 43.91 24.73 48.66
CA TYR A 151 42.52 24.88 49.10
C TYR A 151 41.58 25.31 47.94
N GLY A 152 40.64 24.42 47.57
CA GLY A 152 39.67 24.63 46.50
C GLY A 152 40.15 24.24 45.10
N ALA A 153 41.19 23.42 44.97
CA ALA A 153 41.49 22.70 43.73
C ALA A 153 40.34 21.74 43.36
N ASN A 154 40.33 21.24 42.13
CA ASN A 154 39.42 20.16 41.75
C ASN A 154 40.13 18.82 41.99
N GLU A 155 39.45 17.89 42.65
CA GLU A 155 39.91 16.50 42.79
C GLU A 155 40.07 15.84 41.40
N THR A 156 41.11 15.04 41.26
CA THR A 156 41.38 14.17 40.09
C THR A 156 41.77 12.80 40.61
N CYS A 157 41.48 11.71 39.90
CA CYS A 157 41.78 10.32 40.28
C CYS A 157 43.31 10.03 40.27
N ASP A 158 44.09 10.74 41.07
CA ASP A 158 45.54 10.64 41.17
C ASP A 158 46.02 10.18 42.57
N GLY A 159 45.08 9.96 43.50
CA GLY A 159 45.34 9.49 44.85
C GLY A 159 45.89 10.58 45.77
N LYS A 160 45.75 11.85 45.41
CA LYS A 160 46.03 13.01 46.24
C LYS A 160 44.73 13.62 46.76
N ASP A 161 44.84 14.31 47.88
CA ASP A 161 43.82 15.24 48.38
C ASP A 161 44.21 16.60 47.77
N ASN A 162 43.66 16.91 46.58
CA ASN A 162 44.04 18.09 45.81
C ASN A 162 43.48 19.36 46.45
N ASP A 163 42.28 19.30 47.05
CA ASP A 163 41.60 20.47 47.61
C ASP A 163 41.81 20.69 49.12
N CYS A 164 42.59 19.80 49.74
CA CYS A 164 43.04 19.84 51.13
C CYS A 164 41.89 19.71 52.16
N ASP A 165 40.78 19.08 51.80
CA ASP A 165 39.62 18.90 52.68
C ASP A 165 39.73 17.68 53.60
N GLY A 166 40.71 16.81 53.35
CA GLY A 166 41.04 15.62 54.13
C GLY A 166 40.48 14.30 53.57
N GLU A 167 39.71 14.35 52.48
CA GLU A 167 39.29 13.17 51.72
C GLU A 167 40.11 13.08 50.43
N VAL A 168 40.46 11.86 50.00
CA VAL A 168 41.28 11.63 48.79
C VAL A 168 40.35 11.18 47.67
N ASP A 169 40.42 11.85 46.51
CA ASP A 169 39.62 11.56 45.33
C ASP A 169 38.10 11.54 45.64
N ASP A 170 37.58 12.49 46.42
CA ASP A 170 36.12 12.65 46.64
C ASP A 170 35.52 13.59 45.58
N ASN A 171 34.74 13.03 44.66
CA ASN A 171 34.21 13.68 43.45
C ASN A 171 35.27 14.14 42.41
N PRO A 172 36.21 13.27 42.02
CA PRO A 172 37.21 13.60 41.01
C PRO A 172 36.56 13.91 39.68
N ILE A 173 37.07 14.91 38.98
CA ILE A 173 36.52 15.38 37.69
C ILE A 173 36.67 14.35 36.56
N ASP A 174 37.49 13.31 36.76
CA ASP A 174 37.73 12.19 35.85
C ASP A 174 37.24 10.83 36.40
N GLY A 175 36.44 10.85 37.48
CA GLY A 175 35.70 9.68 37.95
C GLY A 175 34.56 9.30 37.00
N SER A 176 34.11 8.04 37.06
CA SER A 176 32.98 7.54 36.29
C SER A 176 31.94 6.91 37.20
N THR A 177 30.67 7.06 36.82
CA THR A 177 29.57 6.35 37.46
C THR A 177 29.43 4.97 36.82
N PHE A 178 29.30 3.95 37.65
CA PHE A 178 29.01 2.58 37.23
C PHE A 178 27.69 2.12 37.85
N TYR A 179 26.99 1.26 37.14
CA TYR A 179 25.64 0.81 37.43
C TYR A 179 25.69 -0.68 37.71
N ILE A 180 24.95 -1.13 38.73
CA ILE A 180 24.93 -2.55 39.09
C ILE A 180 24.38 -3.37 37.91
N ASP A 181 25.03 -4.49 37.62
CA ASP A 181 24.66 -5.46 36.58
C ASP A 181 24.42 -6.80 37.30
N HIS A 182 23.16 -7.07 37.66
CA HIS A 182 22.82 -8.18 38.56
C HIS A 182 22.69 -9.52 37.81
N ASP A 183 22.31 -9.50 36.54
CA ASP A 183 22.14 -10.69 35.71
C ASP A 183 23.32 -11.00 34.78
N ALA A 184 24.29 -10.08 34.73
CA ALA A 184 25.56 -10.18 34.02
C ALA A 184 25.45 -10.19 32.49
N ASP A 185 24.50 -9.44 31.91
CA ASP A 185 24.36 -9.28 30.46
C ASP A 185 25.22 -8.14 29.86
N GLY A 186 25.79 -7.28 30.72
CA GLY A 186 26.67 -6.18 30.35
C GLY A 186 26.01 -4.81 30.33
N PHE A 187 24.71 -4.73 30.61
CA PHE A 187 23.97 -3.51 30.87
C PHE A 187 23.62 -3.45 32.37
N GLY A 188 23.49 -2.24 32.89
CA GLY A 188 23.27 -2.04 34.32
C GLY A 188 22.01 -1.23 34.58
N SER A 189 21.51 -1.33 35.81
CA SER A 189 20.27 -0.66 36.20
C SER A 189 20.32 0.87 36.08
N PRO A 190 19.32 1.53 35.46
CA PRO A 190 19.20 2.99 35.38
C PRO A 190 18.89 3.65 36.73
N ASP A 191 18.52 2.86 37.75
CA ASP A 191 18.26 3.38 39.08
C ASP A 191 19.55 3.90 39.73
N GLU A 192 19.74 5.23 39.66
CA GLU A 192 20.87 5.97 40.24
C GLU A 192 21.08 5.71 41.75
N VAL A 193 20.10 5.14 42.46
CA VAL A 193 20.21 4.74 43.87
C VAL A 193 21.21 3.59 44.06
N TYR A 194 21.41 2.76 43.05
CA TYR A 194 22.35 1.65 43.07
C TYR A 194 23.66 1.95 42.33
N ALA A 195 23.78 3.13 41.73
CA ALA A 195 24.99 3.54 41.03
C ALA A 195 26.14 3.81 42.02
N VAL A 196 27.35 3.46 41.62
CA VAL A 196 28.59 3.70 42.38
C VAL A 196 29.51 4.58 41.56
N TYR A 197 29.97 5.67 42.18
CA TYR A 197 31.02 6.51 41.62
C TYR A 197 32.38 5.95 42.00
N SER A 198 33.26 5.71 41.02
CA SER A 198 34.59 5.15 41.27
C SER A 198 35.62 5.67 40.27
N CYS A 199 36.88 5.72 40.72
CA CYS A 199 38.03 5.91 39.84
C CYS A 199 38.41 4.60 39.14
N GLY A 200 38.64 4.65 37.83
CA GLY A 200 39.21 3.54 37.06
C GLY A 200 38.18 2.59 36.43
N ASP A 201 38.47 1.29 36.46
CA ASP A 201 37.62 0.25 35.88
C ASP A 201 36.35 0.03 36.72
N ALA A 202 35.29 -0.47 36.08
CA ALA A 202 34.03 -0.78 36.76
C ALA A 202 34.26 -1.76 37.93
N PRO A 203 33.69 -1.50 39.12
CA PRO A 203 33.71 -2.45 40.23
C PRO A 203 33.12 -3.81 39.84
N ASP A 204 33.56 -4.89 40.49
CA ASP A 204 33.01 -6.24 40.23
C ASP A 204 31.47 -6.25 40.37
N GLY A 205 30.77 -6.61 39.30
CA GLY A 205 29.29 -6.62 39.23
C GLY A 205 28.65 -5.28 38.85
N TYR A 206 29.43 -4.36 38.27
CA TYR A 206 28.95 -3.10 37.75
C TYR A 206 29.46 -2.87 36.31
N VAL A 207 28.72 -2.09 35.53
CA VAL A 207 29.04 -1.70 34.15
C VAL A 207 28.83 -0.20 33.96
N ALA A 208 29.38 0.37 32.88
CA ALA A 208 29.24 1.81 32.60
C ALA A 208 27.92 2.16 31.90
N ASP A 209 27.28 1.17 31.26
CA ASP A 209 26.05 1.35 30.50
C ASP A 209 24.84 1.15 31.43
N ASN A 210 23.91 2.09 31.48
CA ASN A 210 22.81 2.10 32.46
C ASN A 210 21.43 1.89 31.84
N THR A 211 21.40 1.33 30.64
CA THR A 211 20.21 1.30 29.80
C THR A 211 19.36 0.05 29.98
N ASP A 212 19.61 -0.75 31.01
CA ASP A 212 18.88 -1.98 31.29
C ASP A 212 17.50 -1.69 31.90
N CYS A 213 16.42 -2.05 31.19
CA CYS A 213 15.06 -1.86 31.68
C CYS A 213 14.65 -2.88 32.76
N ASN A 214 15.34 -4.02 32.88
CA ASN A 214 15.12 -5.03 33.88
C ASN A 214 16.40 -5.84 34.21
N ASP A 215 17.25 -5.23 35.06
CA ASP A 215 18.54 -5.75 35.58
C ASP A 215 18.49 -7.11 36.30
N LEU A 216 17.32 -7.75 36.40
CA LEU A 216 17.16 -9.10 36.93
C LEU A 216 16.96 -10.17 35.84
N ALA A 217 16.88 -9.75 34.57
CA ALA A 217 16.62 -10.60 33.42
C ALA A 217 17.62 -10.32 32.30
N ALA A 218 18.62 -11.20 32.15
CA ALA A 218 19.67 -11.12 31.12
C ALA A 218 19.16 -11.23 29.65
N THR A 219 17.85 -11.17 29.46
CA THR A 219 17.15 -11.11 28.18
C THR A 219 16.48 -9.75 27.97
N ALA A 220 16.68 -8.77 28.85
CA ALA A 220 16.02 -7.48 28.86
C ALA A 220 17.05 -6.34 28.81
N TYR A 221 17.58 -6.06 27.63
CA TYR A 221 18.60 -5.04 27.41
C TYR A 221 18.48 -4.42 26.00
N PRO A 222 19.00 -3.21 25.78
CA PRO A 222 18.88 -2.57 24.48
C PRO A 222 19.43 -3.39 23.31
N GLY A 223 18.53 -3.70 22.38
CA GLY A 223 18.85 -4.49 21.19
C GLY A 223 18.88 -6.00 21.41
N ALA A 224 18.31 -6.50 22.51
CA ALA A 224 17.93 -7.91 22.60
C ALA A 224 16.83 -8.27 21.58
N ASP A 225 16.61 -9.57 21.36
CA ASP A 225 15.50 -10.05 20.54
C ASP A 225 14.22 -10.09 21.39
N GLU A 226 13.14 -9.47 20.91
CA GLU A 226 11.84 -9.47 21.58
C GLU A 226 11.13 -10.82 21.41
N VAL A 227 10.60 -11.34 22.52
CA VAL A 227 9.88 -12.62 22.58
C VAL A 227 8.63 -12.53 23.46
N CYS A 228 7.67 -13.40 23.20
CA CYS A 228 6.40 -13.53 23.91
C CYS A 228 6.56 -14.06 25.35
N ASP A 229 7.13 -13.27 26.26
CA ASP A 229 7.33 -13.63 27.67
C ASP A 229 6.78 -12.60 28.69
N GLY A 230 6.19 -11.51 28.19
CA GLY A 230 5.60 -10.43 28.98
C GLY A 230 6.62 -9.46 29.57
N ILE A 231 7.85 -9.47 29.07
CA ILE A 231 8.94 -8.55 29.42
C ILE A 231 9.27 -7.73 28.16
N ASP A 232 9.55 -6.43 28.34
CA ASP A 232 10.17 -5.61 27.30
C ASP A 232 11.64 -6.06 27.18
N ASN A 233 11.96 -6.89 26.19
CA ASN A 233 13.30 -7.48 26.06
C ASN A 233 14.30 -6.49 25.48
N ASP A 234 13.89 -5.63 24.54
CA ASP A 234 14.80 -4.71 23.85
C ASP A 234 14.83 -3.28 24.45
N CYS A 235 14.08 -3.08 25.54
CA CYS A 235 13.98 -1.86 26.33
C CYS A 235 13.46 -0.64 25.53
N ASN A 236 12.45 -0.85 24.68
CA ASN A 236 11.85 0.19 23.85
C ASN A 236 10.47 0.69 24.33
N ASP A 237 10.03 0.26 25.53
CA ASP A 237 8.72 0.49 26.15
C ASP A 237 7.54 -0.24 25.47
N LEU A 238 7.80 -1.19 24.58
CA LEU A 238 6.83 -2.11 24.00
C LEU A 238 7.08 -3.52 24.57
N VAL A 239 6.03 -4.32 24.65
CA VAL A 239 6.10 -5.68 25.23
C VAL A 239 5.37 -6.61 24.28
N ASP A 240 5.96 -7.77 23.98
CA ASP A 240 5.32 -8.83 23.21
C ASP A 240 4.74 -8.32 21.87
N VAL A 241 3.42 -8.43 21.67
CA VAL A 241 2.76 -8.07 20.39
C VAL A 241 2.57 -6.57 20.18
N GLU A 242 2.72 -5.78 21.24
CA GLU A 242 2.81 -4.33 21.12
C GLU A 242 4.13 -3.90 20.45
N ASP A 243 5.15 -4.77 20.41
CA ASP A 243 6.38 -4.59 19.65
C ASP A 243 6.27 -5.19 18.24
N ASP A 244 6.68 -4.41 17.24
CA ASP A 244 6.71 -4.85 15.85
C ASP A 244 7.77 -5.96 15.60
N ASN A 245 8.84 -6.02 16.40
CA ASN A 245 9.99 -6.91 16.22
C ASN A 245 9.91 -8.25 16.98
N VAL A 246 8.83 -8.54 17.71
CA VAL A 246 8.66 -9.82 18.41
C VAL A 246 8.79 -11.02 17.47
N LEU A 247 9.65 -11.98 17.83
CA LEU A 247 10.10 -13.05 16.93
C LEU A 247 9.23 -14.31 16.95
N ASP A 248 8.48 -14.54 18.02
CA ASP A 248 7.70 -15.77 18.24
C ASP A 248 6.18 -15.54 18.38
N ALA A 249 5.69 -14.35 18.03
CA ALA A 249 4.26 -14.11 17.85
C ALA A 249 3.74 -14.79 16.57
N GLY A 250 2.57 -15.40 16.67
CA GLY A 250 1.82 -15.95 15.55
C GLY A 250 0.88 -14.94 14.92
N PHE A 251 0.44 -15.24 13.70
CA PHE A 251 -0.58 -14.51 12.96
C PHE A 251 -1.81 -15.40 12.84
N PHE A 252 -2.94 -14.89 13.29
CA PHE A 252 -4.18 -15.64 13.42
C PHE A 252 -5.33 -14.88 12.76
N TYR A 253 -6.14 -15.56 11.98
CA TYR A 253 -7.34 -15.05 11.31
C TYR A 253 -8.58 -15.57 12.05
N PRO A 254 -9.63 -14.74 12.26
CA PRO A 254 -10.88 -15.25 12.81
C PRO A 254 -11.47 -16.29 11.84
N ASP A 255 -12.03 -17.35 12.40
CA ASP A 255 -12.66 -18.47 11.67
C ASP A 255 -14.07 -18.64 12.27
N ALA A 256 -15.04 -17.89 11.75
CA ALA A 256 -16.36 -17.77 12.37
C ALA A 256 -17.33 -18.90 11.96
N ASP A 257 -17.09 -19.57 10.84
CA ASP A 257 -17.88 -20.70 10.37
C ASP A 257 -17.25 -22.09 10.61
N GLU A 258 -16.01 -22.11 11.12
CA GLU A 258 -15.24 -23.29 11.52
C GLU A 258 -14.84 -24.20 10.34
N ASP A 259 -14.57 -23.64 9.16
CA ASP A 259 -14.20 -24.40 7.97
C ASP A 259 -12.67 -24.63 7.81
N GLY A 260 -11.87 -23.88 8.57
CA GLY A 260 -10.41 -23.99 8.62
C GLY A 260 -9.65 -22.95 7.79
N PHE A 261 -10.36 -22.00 7.17
CA PHE A 261 -9.83 -20.75 6.65
C PHE A 261 -10.35 -19.59 7.51
N GLY A 262 -9.76 -18.42 7.36
CA GLY A 262 -10.19 -17.25 8.14
C GLY A 262 -10.08 -15.97 7.35
N GLU A 263 -10.82 -14.96 7.81
CA GLU A 263 -10.95 -13.65 7.15
C GLU A 263 -9.59 -12.95 7.01
N GLU A 264 -9.08 -12.82 5.79
CA GLU A 264 -7.73 -12.31 5.52
C GLU A 264 -7.53 -10.87 6.02
N ASP A 265 -8.57 -10.04 5.94
CA ASP A 265 -8.54 -8.63 6.36
C ASP A 265 -8.61 -8.42 7.89
N ALA A 266 -8.91 -9.48 8.66
CA ALA A 266 -9.04 -9.42 10.11
C ALA A 266 -7.86 -10.08 10.85
N LEU A 267 -6.69 -10.12 10.21
CA LEU A 267 -5.47 -10.67 10.76
C LEU A 267 -5.10 -10.08 12.13
N THR A 268 -4.91 -10.96 13.11
CA THR A 268 -4.55 -10.61 14.49
C THR A 268 -3.20 -11.23 14.86
N LYS A 269 -2.26 -10.41 15.32
CA LYS A 269 -0.97 -10.85 15.88
C LYS A 269 -1.16 -11.23 17.36
N ALA A 270 -0.74 -12.43 17.76
CA ALA A 270 -0.89 -12.91 19.14
C ALA A 270 0.26 -13.84 19.57
N CYS A 271 0.55 -13.86 20.87
CA CYS A 271 1.54 -14.76 21.48
C CYS A 271 1.02 -16.18 21.79
N VAL A 272 -0.29 -16.37 21.68
CA VAL A 272 -0.96 -17.64 21.95
C VAL A 272 -2.10 -17.84 20.97
N ASP A 273 -2.43 -19.10 20.70
CA ASP A 273 -3.61 -19.47 19.93
C ASP A 273 -4.85 -18.81 20.54
N LEU A 274 -5.59 -18.08 19.71
CA LEU A 274 -6.83 -17.42 20.08
C LEU A 274 -8.00 -18.39 19.84
N ASP A 275 -8.97 -18.39 20.76
CA ASP A 275 -10.19 -19.19 20.62
C ASP A 275 -11.05 -18.61 19.48
N GLY A 276 -11.39 -19.42 18.48
CA GLY A 276 -12.12 -18.98 17.27
C GLY A 276 -11.24 -18.35 16.18
N PHE A 277 -9.93 -18.64 16.18
CA PHE A 277 -9.01 -18.20 15.13
C PHE A 277 -8.17 -19.38 14.58
N ILE A 278 -7.67 -19.23 13.35
CA ILE A 278 -6.84 -20.20 12.61
C ILE A 278 -5.58 -19.52 12.05
N GLU A 279 -4.55 -20.28 11.67
CA GLU A 279 -3.29 -19.75 11.07
C GLU A 279 -3.36 -19.56 9.54
N VAL A 280 -4.44 -20.02 8.91
CA VAL A 280 -4.61 -20.02 7.45
C VAL A 280 -5.68 -18.99 7.08
N GLY A 281 -5.28 -17.93 6.38
CA GLY A 281 -6.21 -16.92 5.87
C GLY A 281 -6.70 -17.25 4.46
N GLY A 282 -7.45 -16.33 3.88
CA GLY A 282 -7.92 -16.39 2.49
C GLY A 282 -9.42 -16.67 2.36
N ASP A 283 -10.16 -16.66 3.47
CA ASP A 283 -11.62 -16.71 3.42
C ASP A 283 -12.18 -15.32 3.07
N CYS A 284 -12.99 -15.27 2.03
CA CYS A 284 -13.63 -14.07 1.50
C CYS A 284 -15.07 -13.87 2.03
N ASP A 285 -15.68 -14.88 2.66
CA ASP A 285 -16.91 -14.76 3.46
C ASP A 285 -16.88 -15.77 4.63
N ASP A 286 -16.17 -15.37 5.69
CA ASP A 286 -15.98 -16.11 6.96
C ASP A 286 -17.29 -16.43 7.72
N THR A 287 -18.45 -16.10 7.14
CA THR A 287 -19.76 -16.48 7.67
C THR A 287 -20.36 -17.72 7.01
N ARG A 288 -19.69 -18.30 6.01
CA ARG A 288 -20.19 -19.38 5.15
C ARG A 288 -19.10 -20.43 4.83
N ALA A 289 -19.20 -21.59 5.49
CA ALA A 289 -18.25 -22.71 5.31
C ALA A 289 -18.19 -23.34 3.90
N GLU A 290 -19.01 -22.85 2.97
CA GLU A 290 -18.99 -23.19 1.54
C GLU A 290 -18.21 -22.16 0.70
N VAL A 291 -17.62 -21.13 1.31
CA VAL A 291 -16.83 -20.06 0.69
C VAL A 291 -15.45 -20.08 1.30
N ASN A 292 -14.46 -20.70 0.63
CA ASN A 292 -13.06 -20.72 1.06
C ASN A 292 -12.14 -21.28 -0.04
N PRO A 293 -10.82 -21.03 0.00
CA PRO A 293 -9.86 -21.46 -1.02
C PRO A 293 -9.78 -22.96 -1.35
N ASP A 294 -10.33 -23.85 -0.53
CA ASP A 294 -10.36 -25.29 -0.78
C ASP A 294 -11.63 -25.77 -1.51
N GLN A 295 -12.61 -24.88 -1.74
CA GLN A 295 -13.82 -25.21 -2.47
C GLN A 295 -13.59 -25.28 -3.97
N THR A 296 -14.65 -25.64 -4.70
CA THR A 296 -14.67 -25.57 -6.15
C THR A 296 -15.77 -24.62 -6.52
N GLU A 297 -15.43 -23.61 -7.31
CA GLU A 297 -16.37 -22.63 -7.82
C GLU A 297 -17.62 -23.26 -8.45
N VAL A 298 -18.79 -22.80 -8.00
CA VAL A 298 -20.09 -23.24 -8.50
C VAL A 298 -20.78 -22.07 -9.19
N CYS A 299 -20.53 -21.98 -10.50
CA CYS A 299 -21.10 -20.95 -11.36
C CYS A 299 -22.61 -20.70 -11.14
N ASN A 300 -22.98 -19.42 -11.11
CA ASN A 300 -24.35 -18.91 -10.99
C ASN A 300 -25.05 -19.23 -9.65
N ASN A 301 -24.30 -19.35 -8.55
CA ASN A 301 -24.87 -19.41 -7.20
C ASN A 301 -24.79 -18.05 -6.46
N GLY A 302 -24.11 -17.04 -7.03
CA GLY A 302 -23.91 -15.72 -6.43
C GLY A 302 -22.88 -15.69 -5.30
N LEU A 303 -21.91 -16.61 -5.32
CA LEU A 303 -20.83 -16.76 -4.36
C LEU A 303 -19.51 -16.96 -5.10
N ASN A 304 -18.43 -16.34 -4.61
CA ASN A 304 -17.07 -16.71 -4.96
C ASN A 304 -16.66 -17.87 -4.06
N ASP A 305 -17.08 -19.10 -4.38
CA ASP A 305 -16.96 -20.26 -3.49
C ASP A 305 -15.49 -20.54 -3.12
N ASP A 306 -14.54 -20.30 -4.03
CA ASP A 306 -13.12 -20.60 -3.79
C ASP A 306 -12.22 -19.37 -3.56
N CYS A 307 -12.82 -18.19 -3.39
CA CYS A 307 -12.15 -16.92 -3.09
C CYS A 307 -11.04 -16.53 -4.09
N ALA A 308 -11.12 -16.98 -5.34
CA ALA A 308 -10.21 -16.57 -6.40
C ALA A 308 -10.63 -15.25 -7.05
N GLU A 309 -9.67 -14.46 -7.54
CA GLU A 309 -9.92 -13.14 -8.14
C GLU A 309 -10.64 -13.21 -9.50
N ILE A 310 -10.42 -14.26 -10.29
CA ILE A 310 -11.09 -14.48 -11.59
C ILE A 310 -11.24 -15.98 -11.81
N ILE A 311 -12.49 -16.46 -11.84
CA ILE A 311 -12.80 -17.80 -12.34
C ILE A 311 -13.63 -17.67 -13.58
N THR A 312 -13.08 -18.20 -14.67
CA THR A 312 -13.83 -18.38 -15.90
C THR A 312 -14.84 -19.50 -15.71
N CYS A 313 -16.11 -19.13 -15.59
CA CYS A 313 -17.23 -20.06 -15.55
C CYS A 313 -17.62 -20.49 -16.96
N THR A 314 -17.42 -21.76 -17.30
CA THR A 314 -17.95 -22.32 -18.56
C THR A 314 -19.36 -22.88 -18.33
N LEU A 315 -20.35 -22.25 -18.96
CA LEU A 315 -21.78 -22.52 -18.80
C LEU A 315 -22.37 -22.98 -20.14
N ASP A 316 -23.31 -23.92 -20.07
CA ASP A 316 -24.13 -24.32 -21.23
C ASP A 316 -25.32 -23.36 -21.33
N LEU A 317 -25.63 -22.84 -22.53
CA LEU A 317 -26.78 -21.95 -22.75
C LEU A 317 -28.13 -22.58 -22.36
N ALA A 318 -28.21 -23.90 -22.21
CA ALA A 318 -29.36 -24.57 -21.59
C ALA A 318 -29.61 -24.15 -20.12
N SER A 319 -28.64 -23.48 -19.49
CA SER A 319 -28.75 -22.92 -18.14
C SER A 319 -29.16 -21.44 -18.07
N ALA A 320 -29.42 -20.80 -19.21
CA ALA A 320 -29.91 -19.43 -19.27
C ALA A 320 -31.22 -19.22 -18.50
N ASP A 321 -31.45 -18.00 -18.01
CA ASP A 321 -32.59 -17.65 -17.17
C ASP A 321 -33.92 -17.72 -17.93
N ALA A 322 -33.90 -17.35 -19.21
CA ALA A 322 -35.01 -17.51 -20.15
C ALA A 322 -34.52 -17.86 -21.56
N THR A 323 -35.38 -18.54 -22.34
CA THR A 323 -35.04 -18.98 -23.70
C THR A 323 -36.26 -18.92 -24.61
N TRP A 324 -36.10 -18.30 -25.78
CA TRP A 324 -37.04 -18.33 -26.88
C TRP A 324 -36.46 -19.15 -28.02
N THR A 325 -37.23 -20.13 -28.50
CA THR A 325 -36.84 -20.98 -29.63
C THR A 325 -37.71 -20.67 -30.83
N GLY A 326 -37.11 -20.70 -32.03
CA GLY A 326 -37.84 -20.57 -33.30
C GLY A 326 -38.94 -21.62 -33.42
N SER A 327 -40.00 -21.28 -34.14
CA SER A 327 -41.23 -22.09 -34.18
C SER A 327 -41.14 -23.20 -35.23
N ASP A 328 -40.54 -22.92 -36.39
CA ASP A 328 -40.37 -23.83 -37.51
C ASP A 328 -38.90 -23.96 -37.94
N ALA A 329 -38.64 -24.94 -38.82
CA ALA A 329 -37.29 -25.20 -39.30
C ALA A 329 -36.83 -24.09 -40.24
N ASP A 330 -35.56 -23.71 -40.13
CA ASP A 330 -34.92 -22.65 -40.92
C ASP A 330 -35.45 -21.21 -40.68
N ASP A 331 -36.27 -20.96 -39.65
CA ASP A 331 -36.76 -19.61 -39.30
C ASP A 331 -35.64 -18.59 -38.96
N LYS A 332 -34.48 -19.10 -38.52
CA LYS A 332 -33.31 -18.31 -38.09
C LYS A 332 -33.62 -17.29 -36.99
N LEU A 333 -34.42 -17.68 -35.99
CA LEU A 333 -34.63 -16.84 -34.80
C LEU A 333 -33.30 -16.46 -34.15
N GLY A 334 -33.18 -15.20 -33.76
CA GLY A 334 -31.95 -14.64 -33.22
C GLY A 334 -30.97 -14.21 -34.32
N SER A 335 -31.46 -13.97 -35.54
CA SER A 335 -30.66 -13.36 -36.62
C SER A 335 -30.19 -11.96 -36.28
N SER A 336 -30.93 -11.29 -35.40
CA SER A 336 -30.58 -10.03 -34.75
C SER A 336 -31.28 -9.99 -33.38
N LEU A 337 -30.66 -9.34 -32.41
CA LEU A 337 -31.10 -9.24 -31.01
C LEU A 337 -30.69 -7.87 -30.52
N ALA A 338 -31.63 -7.07 -30.01
CA ALA A 338 -31.33 -5.70 -29.61
C ALA A 338 -32.17 -5.23 -28.42
N PRO A 339 -31.61 -4.35 -27.56
CA PRO A 339 -32.41 -3.61 -26.60
C PRO A 339 -33.38 -2.67 -27.32
N ALA A 340 -34.51 -2.38 -26.68
CA ALA A 340 -35.47 -1.40 -27.18
C ALA A 340 -35.88 -0.34 -26.15
N GLY A 341 -35.46 -0.49 -24.89
CA GLY A 341 -35.96 0.31 -23.77
C GLY A 341 -37.42 0.02 -23.46
N ASP A 342 -38.04 0.81 -22.58
CA ASP A 342 -39.46 0.68 -22.18
C ASP A 342 -40.42 1.18 -23.28
N LEU A 343 -40.75 0.30 -24.25
CA LEU A 343 -41.61 0.60 -25.40
C LEU A 343 -43.08 0.75 -24.99
N ASN A 344 -43.50 0.10 -23.89
CA ASN A 344 -44.89 0.02 -23.45
C ASN A 344 -45.22 0.92 -22.23
N GLN A 345 -44.22 1.61 -21.68
CA GLN A 345 -44.27 2.45 -20.48
C GLN A 345 -44.72 1.75 -19.20
N ASP A 346 -44.31 0.50 -18.98
CA ASP A 346 -44.60 -0.24 -17.76
C ASP A 346 -43.49 -0.14 -16.69
N GLY A 347 -42.35 0.44 -17.05
CA GLY A 347 -41.20 0.69 -16.18
C GLY A 347 -40.14 -0.41 -16.19
N TYR A 348 -40.21 -1.35 -17.12
CA TYR A 348 -39.16 -2.32 -17.43
C TYR A 348 -38.67 -2.13 -18.85
N ASP A 349 -37.41 -2.45 -19.12
CA ASP A 349 -36.93 -2.44 -20.49
C ASP A 349 -37.48 -3.62 -21.28
N ASP A 350 -37.66 -3.41 -22.58
CA ASP A 350 -38.10 -4.40 -23.56
C ASP A 350 -36.97 -4.71 -24.55
N PHE A 351 -37.08 -5.82 -25.26
CA PHE A 351 -36.11 -6.19 -26.29
C PHE A 351 -36.74 -6.88 -27.50
N LEU A 352 -35.95 -6.93 -28.58
CA LEU A 352 -36.38 -7.38 -29.90
C LEU A 352 -35.60 -8.62 -30.30
N ILE A 353 -36.29 -9.59 -30.88
CA ILE A 353 -35.67 -10.75 -31.51
C ILE A 353 -36.10 -10.79 -32.98
N GLY A 354 -35.13 -10.77 -33.89
CA GLY A 354 -35.35 -10.96 -35.32
C GLY A 354 -35.35 -12.44 -35.72
N ALA A 355 -36.21 -12.80 -36.67
CA ALA A 355 -36.17 -14.09 -37.36
C ALA A 355 -36.33 -13.86 -38.86
N GLU A 356 -35.19 -13.71 -39.55
CA GLU A 356 -35.17 -13.26 -40.95
C GLU A 356 -35.83 -14.22 -41.96
N ALA A 357 -36.11 -15.46 -41.56
CA ALA A 357 -36.68 -16.48 -42.44
C ALA A 357 -37.98 -17.07 -41.88
N ALA A 358 -38.59 -16.44 -40.87
CA ALA A 358 -39.84 -16.93 -40.30
C ALA A 358 -41.03 -16.79 -41.26
N ASP A 359 -41.86 -17.83 -41.33
CA ASP A 359 -43.12 -17.89 -42.09
C ASP A 359 -44.34 -17.42 -41.25
N ALA A 360 -44.21 -16.27 -40.57
CA ALA A 360 -45.05 -15.94 -39.41
C ALA A 360 -46.57 -15.75 -39.69
N ASP A 361 -46.96 -15.26 -40.88
CA ASP A 361 -48.37 -15.06 -41.23
C ASP A 361 -49.00 -16.24 -42.01
N GLY A 362 -48.15 -17.18 -42.45
CA GLY A 362 -48.52 -18.37 -43.23
C GLY A 362 -49.00 -18.10 -44.66
N ASP A 363 -48.83 -16.88 -45.18
CA ASP A 363 -49.26 -16.47 -46.52
C ASP A 363 -48.12 -16.46 -47.57
N GLY A 364 -46.88 -16.79 -47.19
CA GLY A 364 -45.79 -17.18 -48.10
C GLY A 364 -44.61 -17.93 -47.42
N GLU A 365 -43.40 -17.79 -47.97
CA GLU A 365 -42.14 -18.43 -47.50
C GLU A 365 -41.09 -17.33 -47.23
N ASP A 366 -40.40 -17.39 -46.09
CA ASP A 366 -39.31 -16.51 -45.66
C ASP A 366 -39.68 -15.01 -45.65
N GLU A 367 -40.92 -14.64 -45.28
CA GLU A 367 -41.30 -13.22 -45.12
C GLU A 367 -40.48 -12.52 -44.03
N GLY A 368 -40.14 -13.29 -42.98
CA GLY A 368 -39.43 -12.86 -41.81
C GLY A 368 -40.34 -12.22 -40.76
N ALA A 369 -39.87 -12.16 -39.51
CA ALA A 369 -40.63 -11.66 -38.38
C ALA A 369 -39.76 -10.95 -37.33
N VAL A 370 -40.41 -10.08 -36.56
CA VAL A 370 -39.86 -9.45 -35.37
C VAL A 370 -40.74 -9.80 -34.18
N TYR A 371 -40.10 -10.20 -33.09
CA TYR A 371 -40.75 -10.54 -31.83
C TYR A 371 -40.33 -9.52 -30.78
N VAL A 372 -41.32 -8.86 -30.17
CA VAL A 372 -41.09 -7.93 -29.06
C VAL A 372 -41.38 -8.67 -27.76
N VAL A 373 -40.39 -8.71 -26.88
CA VAL A 373 -40.51 -9.31 -25.56
C VAL A 373 -40.59 -8.18 -24.55
N PHE A 374 -41.75 -8.07 -23.90
CA PHE A 374 -42.00 -7.07 -22.88
C PHE A 374 -41.49 -7.52 -21.51
N GLY A 375 -40.88 -6.60 -20.75
CA GLY A 375 -40.58 -6.79 -19.34
C GLY A 375 -41.85 -6.91 -18.46
N PRO A 376 -41.73 -7.32 -17.19
CA PRO A 376 -40.57 -7.91 -16.58
C PRO A 376 -40.35 -9.38 -16.99
N VAL A 377 -39.11 -9.73 -17.35
CA VAL A 377 -38.66 -11.11 -17.56
C VAL A 377 -38.15 -11.68 -16.24
N THR A 378 -39.06 -12.26 -15.44
CA THR A 378 -38.66 -12.91 -14.19
C THR A 378 -38.16 -14.34 -14.48
N GLY A 379 -36.86 -14.59 -14.30
CA GLY A 379 -36.17 -15.83 -14.64
C GLY A 379 -36.82 -17.14 -14.16
N GLY A 380 -36.51 -18.24 -14.86
CA GLY A 380 -36.97 -19.57 -14.47
C GLY A 380 -37.04 -20.61 -15.58
N GLY A 381 -36.01 -20.75 -16.43
CA GLY A 381 -35.80 -21.93 -17.26
C GLY A 381 -37.02 -22.36 -18.08
N ILE A 382 -37.80 -21.40 -18.58
CA ILE A 382 -38.92 -21.68 -19.46
C ILE A 382 -38.39 -21.55 -20.88
N THR A 383 -38.19 -22.69 -21.54
CA THR A 383 -38.16 -22.70 -23.00
C THR A 383 -39.58 -22.41 -23.47
N THR A 384 -39.79 -21.23 -24.06
CA THR A 384 -41.04 -20.86 -24.73
C THR A 384 -40.84 -20.81 -26.23
N SER A 385 -41.91 -21.15 -26.97
CA SER A 385 -41.93 -20.85 -28.40
C SER A 385 -41.87 -19.34 -28.57
N VAL A 386 -41.19 -18.85 -29.60
CA VAL A 386 -41.19 -17.43 -29.90
C VAL A 386 -42.60 -16.88 -30.20
N ASP A 387 -43.52 -17.74 -30.63
CA ASP A 387 -44.95 -17.43 -30.77
C ASP A 387 -45.64 -16.95 -29.48
N ASP A 388 -45.05 -17.24 -28.30
CA ASP A 388 -45.55 -16.77 -27.00
C ASP A 388 -45.01 -15.36 -26.64
N ALA A 389 -44.24 -14.71 -27.52
CA ALA A 389 -43.78 -13.33 -27.33
C ALA A 389 -44.96 -12.35 -27.20
N GLY A 390 -44.68 -11.20 -26.58
CA GLY A 390 -45.71 -10.22 -26.23
C GLY A 390 -46.35 -9.54 -27.44
N LEU A 391 -45.57 -9.35 -28.50
CA LEU A 391 -46.02 -8.84 -29.80
C LEU A 391 -45.19 -9.49 -30.92
N VAL A 392 -45.85 -9.83 -32.02
CA VAL A 392 -45.23 -10.44 -33.21
C VAL A 392 -45.62 -9.61 -34.43
N LEU A 393 -44.62 -9.24 -35.23
CA LEU A 393 -44.78 -8.44 -36.43
C LEU A 393 -44.26 -9.24 -37.64
N SER A 394 -45.13 -9.50 -38.62
CA SER A 394 -44.74 -10.18 -39.86
C SER A 394 -44.25 -9.22 -40.95
N GLY A 395 -43.34 -9.71 -41.79
CA GLY A 395 -42.92 -9.05 -43.02
C GLY A 395 -44.02 -9.01 -44.09
N ALA A 396 -43.84 -8.17 -45.12
CA ALA A 396 -44.84 -7.98 -46.19
C ALA A 396 -44.68 -8.89 -47.42
N ASP A 397 -43.45 -9.34 -47.71
CA ASP A 397 -43.10 -9.98 -48.99
C ASP A 397 -42.51 -11.36 -48.78
N GLU A 398 -42.92 -12.31 -49.64
CA GLU A 398 -42.26 -13.61 -49.80
C GLU A 398 -40.75 -13.43 -50.06
N ASN A 399 -39.91 -14.08 -49.26
CA ASN A 399 -38.45 -13.92 -49.22
C ASN A 399 -37.95 -12.49 -48.87
N GLY A 400 -38.79 -11.66 -48.26
CA GLY A 400 -38.49 -10.27 -47.91
C GLY A 400 -37.38 -10.12 -46.87
N ARG A 401 -37.29 -11.07 -45.93
CA ARG A 401 -36.35 -11.11 -44.80
C ARG A 401 -36.53 -10.00 -43.78
N PHE A 402 -37.76 -9.70 -43.40
CA PHE A 402 -38.02 -8.81 -42.26
C PHE A 402 -37.48 -9.43 -40.96
N GLY A 403 -36.96 -8.62 -40.03
CA GLY A 403 -36.23 -9.15 -38.86
C GLY A 403 -34.79 -9.57 -39.16
N LEU A 404 -34.25 -9.26 -40.34
CA LEU A 404 -32.81 -9.40 -40.64
C LEU A 404 -31.96 -8.59 -39.68
N ASP A 405 -32.38 -7.36 -39.43
CA ASP A 405 -31.77 -6.47 -38.46
C ASP A 405 -32.88 -5.79 -37.65
N VAL A 406 -32.74 -5.76 -36.33
CA VAL A 406 -33.67 -5.12 -35.39
C VAL A 406 -32.90 -4.18 -34.47
N ASN A 407 -33.47 -3.02 -34.15
CA ASN A 407 -32.79 -2.06 -33.28
C ASN A 407 -33.79 -1.15 -32.56
N GLY A 408 -33.51 -0.85 -31.29
CA GLY A 408 -34.11 0.28 -30.59
C GLY A 408 -33.50 1.59 -31.11
N LEU A 409 -34.33 2.56 -31.43
CA LEU A 409 -33.90 3.83 -32.04
C LEU A 409 -33.86 5.00 -31.07
N GLY A 410 -34.33 4.81 -29.83
CA GLY A 410 -34.69 5.92 -28.95
C GLY A 410 -35.95 6.63 -29.44
N ASP A 411 -36.25 7.81 -28.89
CA ASP A 411 -37.42 8.61 -29.30
C ASP A 411 -37.10 9.38 -30.59
N VAL A 412 -37.43 8.79 -31.74
CA VAL A 412 -37.19 9.43 -33.04
C VAL A 412 -38.34 10.34 -33.44
N ASN A 413 -39.50 10.23 -32.77
CA ASN A 413 -40.72 10.94 -33.16
C ASN A 413 -41.07 12.15 -32.25
N ASP A 414 -40.29 12.37 -31.18
CA ASP A 414 -40.43 13.44 -30.17
C ASP A 414 -41.74 13.33 -29.36
N ASP A 415 -42.09 12.11 -28.93
CA ASP A 415 -43.23 11.87 -28.03
C ASP A 415 -42.84 11.42 -26.61
N GLY A 416 -41.55 11.22 -26.37
CA GLY A 416 -40.95 10.81 -25.11
C GLY A 416 -41.01 9.31 -24.85
N ILE A 417 -41.29 8.49 -25.86
CA ILE A 417 -41.29 7.03 -25.78
C ILE A 417 -40.22 6.48 -26.74
N PRO A 418 -39.42 5.48 -26.33
CA PRO A 418 -38.52 4.82 -27.26
C PRO A 418 -39.28 4.17 -28.43
N ASP A 419 -38.70 4.27 -29.61
CA ASP A 419 -39.18 3.68 -30.86
C ASP A 419 -38.23 2.55 -31.28
N PHE A 420 -38.68 1.68 -32.19
CA PHE A 420 -37.85 0.61 -32.71
C PHE A 420 -38.06 0.40 -34.20
N ALA A 421 -37.15 -0.33 -34.84
CA ALA A 421 -37.25 -0.60 -36.27
C ALA A 421 -36.70 -1.96 -36.65
N SER A 422 -37.06 -2.38 -37.86
CA SER A 422 -36.45 -3.52 -38.52
C SER A 422 -36.37 -3.37 -40.03
N GLY A 423 -35.32 -3.96 -40.60
CA GLY A 423 -35.05 -3.98 -42.03
C GLY A 423 -35.42 -5.29 -42.73
N ALA A 424 -35.67 -5.19 -44.04
CA ALA A 424 -35.86 -6.32 -44.95
C ALA A 424 -35.14 -6.07 -46.27
N SER A 425 -33.90 -6.57 -46.38
CA SER A 425 -33.00 -6.27 -47.50
C SER A 425 -33.48 -6.79 -48.86
N ASN A 426 -34.35 -7.79 -48.88
CA ASN A 426 -34.88 -8.39 -50.11
C ASN A 426 -36.27 -7.87 -50.51
N HIS A 427 -36.84 -6.95 -49.72
CA HIS A 427 -38.13 -6.34 -50.02
C HIS A 427 -38.19 -5.76 -51.44
N SER A 428 -39.32 -5.98 -52.11
CA SER A 428 -39.58 -5.57 -53.48
C SER A 428 -40.93 -4.86 -53.57
N GLU A 429 -40.95 -3.53 -53.69
CA GLU A 429 -42.20 -2.78 -53.77
C GLU A 429 -43.09 -3.29 -54.94
N HIS A 430 -44.29 -3.78 -54.63
CA HIS A 430 -45.17 -4.36 -55.65
C HIS A 430 -46.16 -3.34 -56.28
N GLU A 431 -46.53 -2.24 -55.62
CA GLU A 431 -47.73 -1.49 -56.02
C GLU A 431 -47.52 -0.31 -56.98
N THR A 432 -46.35 0.35 -57.00
CA THR A 432 -46.20 1.61 -57.78
C THR A 432 -44.93 1.71 -58.64
N LEU A 433 -43.85 1.02 -58.26
CA LEU A 433 -42.56 0.99 -58.94
C LEU A 433 -42.12 -0.46 -59.05
N THR A 434 -41.90 -0.99 -60.26
CA THR A 434 -41.37 -2.36 -60.39
C THR A 434 -39.88 -2.36 -60.07
N ARG A 435 -39.55 -2.43 -58.79
CA ARG A 435 -38.20 -2.63 -58.26
C ARG A 435 -38.09 -4.04 -57.68
N ASN A 436 -36.89 -4.58 -57.67
CA ASN A 436 -36.59 -5.92 -57.17
C ASN A 436 -35.51 -5.74 -56.11
N ALA A 437 -35.69 -6.30 -54.93
CA ALA A 437 -34.75 -6.25 -53.81
C ALA A 437 -34.17 -4.83 -53.62
N ASN A 438 -35.04 -3.82 -53.66
CA ASN A 438 -34.64 -2.46 -53.32
C ASN A 438 -34.47 -2.33 -51.81
N GLY A 439 -35.13 -3.18 -51.04
CA GLY A 439 -35.05 -3.19 -49.59
C GLY A 439 -35.86 -2.07 -48.95
N ALA A 440 -36.18 -2.25 -47.67
CA ALA A 440 -36.94 -1.31 -46.86
C ALA A 440 -36.66 -1.47 -45.36
N VAL A 441 -36.99 -0.44 -44.60
CA VAL A 441 -36.94 -0.39 -43.13
C VAL A 441 -38.25 0.19 -42.61
N TRP A 442 -38.84 -0.46 -41.62
CA TRP A 442 -40.07 -0.02 -40.96
C TRP A 442 -39.77 0.39 -39.53
N VAL A 443 -40.26 1.57 -39.15
CA VAL A 443 -40.13 2.15 -37.81
C VAL A 443 -41.48 2.09 -37.13
N PHE A 444 -41.50 1.50 -35.94
CA PHE A 444 -42.67 1.33 -35.09
C PHE A 444 -42.53 2.24 -33.89
N PHE A 445 -43.57 3.00 -33.60
CA PHE A 445 -43.55 3.93 -32.49
C PHE A 445 -43.98 3.26 -31.20
N GLY A 446 -43.25 3.52 -30.12
CA GLY A 446 -43.63 3.09 -28.78
C GLY A 446 -44.96 3.72 -28.36
N GLU A 447 -45.74 3.01 -27.54
CA GLU A 447 -46.94 3.59 -26.94
C GLU A 447 -47.32 2.90 -25.63
N SER A 448 -47.97 3.63 -24.73
CA SER A 448 -48.44 3.05 -23.48
C SER A 448 -49.40 1.88 -23.72
N GLY A 449 -49.01 0.69 -23.27
CA GLY A 449 -49.78 -0.55 -23.48
C GLY A 449 -49.66 -1.15 -24.88
N LEU A 450 -48.50 -0.99 -25.53
CA LEU A 450 -48.17 -1.46 -26.87
C LEU A 450 -48.53 -2.95 -27.10
N GLU A 451 -48.45 -3.78 -26.08
CA GLU A 451 -48.82 -5.21 -26.11
C GLU A 451 -50.31 -5.46 -26.46
N THR A 452 -51.14 -4.41 -26.40
CA THR A 452 -52.57 -4.45 -26.76
C THR A 452 -52.95 -3.59 -27.96
N SER A 453 -51.96 -3.01 -28.65
CA SER A 453 -52.14 -2.17 -29.84
C SER A 453 -52.91 -2.88 -30.97
N GLY A 454 -52.69 -4.20 -31.08
CA GLY A 454 -53.21 -5.02 -32.17
C GLY A 454 -52.38 -4.94 -33.44
N MET A 455 -51.15 -4.41 -33.36
CA MET A 455 -50.17 -4.50 -34.44
C MET A 455 -49.87 -5.96 -34.75
N ASP A 456 -49.81 -6.31 -36.04
CA ASP A 456 -49.48 -7.68 -36.47
C ASP A 456 -48.50 -7.77 -37.64
N GLY A 457 -48.08 -6.64 -38.21
CA GLY A 457 -47.06 -6.63 -39.25
C GLY A 457 -46.65 -5.23 -39.71
N VAL A 458 -45.86 -5.20 -40.77
CA VAL A 458 -45.27 -3.96 -41.32
C VAL A 458 -46.27 -2.90 -41.79
N ASP A 459 -47.53 -3.28 -42.04
CA ASP A 459 -48.61 -2.34 -42.40
C ASP A 459 -49.01 -1.40 -41.25
N ASP A 460 -48.67 -1.76 -40.00
CA ASP A 460 -48.94 -0.96 -38.81
C ASP A 460 -47.76 -0.06 -38.39
N ALA A 461 -46.66 -0.07 -39.16
CA ALA A 461 -45.51 0.80 -38.89
C ALA A 461 -45.90 2.29 -38.90
N GLY A 462 -45.27 3.06 -38.01
CA GLY A 462 -45.48 4.51 -37.91
C GLY A 462 -44.96 5.24 -39.14
N VAL A 463 -43.76 4.85 -39.59
CA VAL A 463 -43.14 5.30 -40.85
C VAL A 463 -42.30 4.19 -41.46
N TRP A 464 -42.01 4.28 -42.76
CA TRP A 464 -41.07 3.37 -43.42
C TRP A 464 -40.22 4.06 -44.48
N PHE A 465 -39.02 3.53 -44.69
CA PHE A 465 -38.04 4.01 -45.66
C PHE A 465 -37.74 2.91 -46.67
N TYR A 466 -37.52 3.30 -47.93
CA TYR A 466 -37.33 2.33 -49.01
C TYR A 466 -36.25 2.76 -50.01
N GLY A 467 -35.51 1.76 -50.50
CA GLY A 467 -34.46 1.92 -51.49
C GLY A 467 -34.95 2.57 -52.79
N ASP A 468 -34.11 3.38 -53.42
CA ASP A 468 -34.47 4.13 -54.63
C ASP A 468 -34.18 3.35 -55.93
N ARG A 469 -33.37 2.30 -55.92
CA ARG A 469 -33.10 1.43 -57.09
C ARG A 469 -33.20 -0.06 -56.75
N SER A 470 -33.19 -0.88 -57.81
CA SER A 470 -33.21 -2.34 -57.67
C SER A 470 -31.85 -2.85 -57.23
N TYR A 471 -31.85 -3.84 -56.33
CA TYR A 471 -30.64 -4.52 -55.83
C TYR A 471 -29.72 -3.65 -54.98
N ASP A 472 -30.21 -2.55 -54.41
CA ASP A 472 -29.46 -1.76 -53.44
C ASP A 472 -29.39 -2.48 -52.07
N TRP A 473 -30.34 -3.39 -51.80
CA TRP A 473 -30.42 -4.17 -50.57
C TRP A 473 -30.48 -3.31 -49.30
N MET A 474 -31.33 -2.27 -49.31
CA MET A 474 -31.57 -1.43 -48.13
C MET A 474 -32.20 -2.22 -46.98
N GLY A 475 -31.82 -1.91 -45.74
CA GLY A 475 -32.38 -2.59 -44.56
C GLY A 475 -31.63 -3.86 -44.18
N GLY A 476 -30.39 -4.00 -44.68
CA GLY A 476 -29.39 -4.85 -44.04
C GLY A 476 -28.70 -4.19 -42.84
N LEU A 477 -28.99 -2.90 -42.59
CA LEU A 477 -28.59 -2.13 -41.42
C LEU A 477 -29.70 -1.12 -41.08
N VAL A 478 -30.12 -1.10 -39.82
CA VAL A 478 -30.88 -0.06 -39.15
C VAL A 478 -30.33 0.10 -37.73
N ALA A 479 -29.99 1.33 -37.34
CA ALA A 479 -29.47 1.59 -36.00
C ALA A 479 -29.93 2.95 -35.47
N GLY A 480 -30.08 3.05 -34.14
CA GLY A 480 -30.15 4.33 -33.45
C GLY A 480 -28.83 5.09 -33.64
N ALA A 481 -28.93 6.34 -34.08
CA ALA A 481 -27.75 7.15 -34.38
C ALA A 481 -27.45 8.22 -33.32
N GLY A 482 -28.28 8.32 -32.27
CA GLY A 482 -28.24 9.45 -31.33
C GLY A 482 -28.73 10.75 -31.95
N ASP A 483 -28.57 11.88 -31.24
CA ASP A 483 -28.88 13.23 -31.76
C ASP A 483 -27.67 13.80 -32.50
N LEU A 484 -27.55 13.46 -33.79
CA LEU A 484 -26.42 13.88 -34.62
C LEU A 484 -26.51 15.33 -35.06
N ASN A 485 -27.67 15.97 -34.94
CA ASN A 485 -27.93 17.31 -35.48
C ASN A 485 -28.19 18.38 -34.40
N ASN A 486 -28.17 17.97 -33.13
CA ASN A 486 -28.36 18.78 -31.94
C ASN A 486 -29.73 19.49 -31.92
N ASP A 487 -30.78 18.75 -32.26
CA ASP A 487 -32.17 19.22 -32.11
C ASP A 487 -32.92 18.59 -30.92
N GLY A 488 -32.27 17.66 -30.22
CA GLY A 488 -32.75 16.97 -29.03
C GLY A 488 -33.61 15.74 -29.34
N VAL A 489 -33.65 15.28 -30.60
CA VAL A 489 -34.40 14.10 -31.03
C VAL A 489 -33.44 13.06 -31.60
N ALA A 490 -33.72 11.78 -31.37
CA ALA A 490 -32.87 10.72 -31.91
C ALA A 490 -32.98 10.64 -33.44
N ASP A 491 -31.85 10.40 -34.09
CA ASP A 491 -31.71 10.21 -35.52
C ASP A 491 -31.52 8.73 -35.89
N ILE A 492 -31.72 8.40 -37.16
CA ILE A 492 -31.73 7.01 -37.65
C ILE A 492 -30.64 6.80 -38.68
N LEU A 493 -29.83 5.74 -38.52
CA LEU A 493 -28.88 5.27 -39.51
C LEU A 493 -29.46 4.07 -40.28
N LEU A 494 -29.33 4.11 -41.60
CA LEU A 494 -29.74 3.03 -42.51
C LEU A 494 -28.59 2.65 -43.44
N GLY A 495 -28.52 1.39 -43.86
CA GLY A 495 -27.51 0.92 -44.81
C GLY A 495 -28.07 0.19 -46.03
N SER A 496 -27.34 0.30 -47.15
CA SER A 496 -27.58 -0.46 -48.38
C SER A 496 -26.26 -0.90 -49.00
N THR A 497 -25.89 -2.18 -48.87
CA THR A 497 -24.58 -2.68 -49.36
C THR A 497 -24.49 -2.82 -50.88
N GLY A 498 -25.63 -2.77 -51.57
CA GLY A 498 -25.75 -2.89 -53.02
C GLY A 498 -25.74 -1.56 -53.78
N ASP A 499 -25.81 -0.41 -53.11
CA ASP A 499 -25.85 0.89 -53.79
C ASP A 499 -24.61 1.13 -54.68
N ASP A 500 -24.86 1.83 -55.79
CA ASP A 500 -23.90 2.01 -56.88
C ASP A 500 -23.42 3.48 -57.06
N ASP A 501 -23.73 4.42 -56.16
CA ASP A 501 -23.41 5.86 -56.33
C ASP A 501 -21.90 6.13 -56.36
N GLY A 502 -21.11 5.36 -55.63
CA GLY A 502 -19.65 5.42 -55.60
C GLY A 502 -18.94 4.49 -56.60
N GLY A 503 -19.67 3.56 -57.22
CA GLY A 503 -19.13 2.49 -58.05
C GLY A 503 -19.97 1.22 -57.89
N SER A 504 -19.73 0.18 -58.69
CA SER A 504 -20.57 -1.03 -58.57
C SER A 504 -20.45 -1.66 -57.17
N GLN A 505 -21.56 -1.82 -56.46
CA GLN A 505 -21.63 -2.30 -55.08
C GLN A 505 -20.68 -1.54 -54.15
N SER A 506 -20.57 -0.22 -54.32
CA SER A 506 -19.86 0.63 -53.36
C SER A 506 -20.57 0.63 -52.01
N GLY A 507 -21.89 0.43 -52.02
CA GLY A 507 -22.74 0.54 -50.86
C GLY A 507 -22.95 1.99 -50.41
N ALA A 508 -23.86 2.20 -49.45
CA ALA A 508 -24.18 3.50 -48.90
C ALA A 508 -24.77 3.43 -47.49
N PHE A 509 -24.49 4.48 -46.70
CA PHE A 509 -25.17 4.83 -45.46
C PHE A 509 -26.09 6.03 -45.70
N TYR A 510 -27.27 6.00 -45.08
CA TYR A 510 -28.24 7.09 -45.11
C TYR A 510 -28.57 7.49 -43.67
N ILE A 511 -28.52 8.78 -43.39
CA ILE A 511 -28.92 9.32 -42.10
C ILE A 511 -30.24 10.06 -42.30
N MET A 512 -31.21 9.69 -41.48
CA MET A 512 -32.54 10.28 -41.45
C MET A 512 -32.70 11.01 -40.13
N PHE A 513 -32.89 12.33 -40.18
CA PHE A 513 -33.10 13.08 -38.97
C PHE A 513 -34.49 12.82 -38.39
N GLY A 514 -34.54 12.73 -37.06
CA GLY A 514 -35.75 12.52 -36.29
C GLY A 514 -36.71 13.72 -36.29
N GLY A 515 -37.78 13.58 -35.52
CA GLY A 515 -38.71 14.63 -35.17
C GLY A 515 -40.16 14.33 -35.55
N SER A 516 -41.07 15.09 -34.93
CA SER A 516 -42.53 14.99 -35.09
C SER A 516 -43.11 15.13 -36.51
N THR A 517 -42.26 15.32 -37.53
CA THR A 517 -42.64 15.37 -38.95
C THR A 517 -42.11 14.21 -39.79
N LEU A 518 -41.54 13.18 -39.16
CA LEU A 518 -41.19 11.92 -39.81
C LEU A 518 -42.37 11.38 -40.63
N SER A 519 -42.06 10.91 -41.83
CA SER A 519 -43.04 10.37 -42.77
C SER A 519 -42.36 9.46 -43.76
N ASP A 520 -43.13 8.54 -44.35
CA ASP A 520 -42.68 7.65 -45.42
C ASP A 520 -41.91 8.39 -46.52
N ARG A 521 -40.68 7.96 -46.80
CA ARG A 521 -39.88 8.54 -47.89
C ARG A 521 -38.84 7.58 -48.44
N SER A 522 -38.48 7.81 -49.69
CA SER A 522 -37.36 7.12 -50.32
C SER A 522 -36.04 7.68 -49.78
N VAL A 523 -35.03 6.83 -49.66
CA VAL A 523 -33.69 7.24 -49.19
C VAL A 523 -32.91 8.12 -50.17
N ALA A 524 -33.42 8.29 -51.39
CA ALA A 524 -32.96 9.36 -52.28
C ALA A 524 -33.17 10.78 -51.70
N ASP A 525 -34.09 10.92 -50.73
CA ASP A 525 -34.38 12.16 -50.00
C ASP A 525 -33.86 12.09 -48.55
N ALA A 526 -32.83 11.26 -48.27
CA ALA A 526 -32.16 11.21 -46.98
C ALA A 526 -31.52 12.55 -46.62
N ASP A 527 -31.38 12.82 -45.32
CA ASP A 527 -30.79 14.06 -44.84
C ASP A 527 -29.28 14.08 -45.12
N ILE A 528 -28.61 12.94 -44.97
CA ILE A 528 -27.21 12.72 -45.38
C ILE A 528 -27.07 11.38 -46.11
N LEU A 529 -26.24 11.35 -47.14
CA LEU A 529 -25.85 10.15 -47.89
C LEU A 529 -24.32 10.03 -47.95
N LEU A 530 -23.79 8.93 -47.43
CA LEU A 530 -22.37 8.57 -47.49
C LEU A 530 -22.21 7.27 -48.30
N TYR A 531 -21.63 7.35 -49.49
CA TYR A 531 -21.41 6.18 -50.38
C TYR A 531 -19.97 5.67 -50.30
N GLY A 532 -19.74 4.40 -50.61
CA GLY A 532 -18.37 3.83 -50.64
C GLY A 532 -17.52 4.50 -51.74
N ASP A 533 -16.25 4.78 -51.48
CA ASP A 533 -15.42 5.54 -52.42
C ASP A 533 -15.05 4.75 -53.70
N THR A 534 -15.09 3.43 -53.63
CA THR A 534 -14.70 2.52 -54.69
C THR A 534 -15.67 1.33 -54.89
N THR A 535 -15.36 0.50 -55.88
CA THR A 535 -16.22 -0.62 -56.31
C THR A 535 -16.02 -1.83 -55.39
N ASN A 536 -17.11 -2.39 -54.88
CA ASN A 536 -17.16 -3.47 -53.88
C ASN A 536 -16.74 -3.09 -52.45
N ASP A 537 -16.66 -1.80 -52.12
CA ASP A 537 -16.44 -1.37 -50.73
C ASP A 537 -17.60 -1.84 -49.83
N ARG A 538 -18.81 -1.96 -50.40
CA ARG A 538 -20.01 -2.47 -49.73
C ARG A 538 -20.25 -1.84 -48.36
N VAL A 539 -20.06 -0.51 -48.28
CA VAL A 539 -20.41 0.25 -47.08
C VAL A 539 -21.93 0.19 -46.84
N GLY A 540 -22.41 0.63 -45.68
CA GLY A 540 -23.80 0.35 -45.28
C GLY A 540 -23.99 -1.05 -44.71
N PHE A 541 -22.91 -1.66 -44.18
CA PHE A 541 -22.93 -2.99 -43.59
C PHE A 541 -23.23 -2.94 -42.09
N VAL A 542 -22.49 -2.13 -41.32
CA VAL A 542 -22.70 -1.93 -39.88
C VAL A 542 -22.35 -0.49 -39.49
N GLY A 543 -23.01 0.03 -38.48
CA GLY A 543 -22.71 1.32 -37.88
C GLY A 543 -23.71 1.65 -36.78
N THR A 544 -23.33 2.52 -35.86
CA THR A 544 -24.17 2.93 -34.73
C THR A 544 -23.73 4.30 -34.24
N GLY A 545 -24.64 5.02 -33.56
CA GLY A 545 -24.24 6.12 -32.69
C GLY A 545 -23.37 5.59 -31.56
N VAL A 546 -22.30 6.30 -31.21
CA VAL A 546 -21.32 5.89 -30.18
C VAL A 546 -21.29 6.81 -28.97
N GLY A 547 -22.27 7.72 -28.84
CA GLY A 547 -22.25 8.78 -27.84
C GLY A 547 -21.30 9.90 -28.25
N ASP A 548 -20.83 10.67 -27.28
CA ASP A 548 -20.04 11.88 -27.48
C ASP A 548 -18.55 11.59 -27.24
N ILE A 549 -17.87 11.10 -28.28
CA ILE A 549 -16.50 10.57 -28.17
C ILE A 549 -15.44 11.68 -28.14
N ASP A 550 -15.82 12.93 -28.43
CA ASP A 550 -14.93 14.09 -28.32
C ASP A 550 -15.33 15.12 -27.23
N ASN A 551 -16.41 14.82 -26.50
CA ASN A 551 -16.96 15.56 -25.36
C ASN A 551 -17.38 16.99 -25.71
N ASP A 552 -17.98 17.20 -26.89
CA ASP A 552 -18.53 18.48 -27.35
C ASP A 552 -20.02 18.67 -27.02
N GLY A 553 -20.68 17.62 -26.54
CA GLY A 553 -22.06 17.53 -26.10
C GLY A 553 -23.04 17.09 -27.18
N ILE A 554 -22.56 16.48 -28.26
CA ILE A 554 -23.35 16.03 -29.42
C ILE A 554 -22.95 14.59 -29.73
N ASP A 555 -23.91 13.76 -30.10
CA ASP A 555 -23.62 12.37 -30.41
C ASP A 555 -22.84 12.24 -31.73
N ASP A 556 -21.93 11.27 -31.75
CA ASP A 556 -21.06 10.93 -32.85
C ASP A 556 -21.42 9.58 -33.46
N LEU A 557 -20.94 9.34 -34.68
CA LEU A 557 -21.27 8.14 -35.46
C LEU A 557 -20.01 7.40 -35.90
N VAL A 558 -20.00 6.08 -35.73
CA VAL A 558 -18.96 5.20 -36.27
C VAL A 558 -19.56 4.22 -37.27
N LEU A 559 -18.91 4.12 -38.42
CA LEU A 559 -19.36 3.36 -39.59
C LEU A 559 -18.33 2.25 -39.91
N GLY A 560 -18.74 0.99 -39.69
CA GLY A 560 -17.92 -0.18 -39.99
C GLY A 560 -17.99 -0.57 -41.46
N THR A 561 -16.84 -0.82 -42.08
CA THR A 561 -16.72 -1.05 -43.51
C THR A 561 -15.77 -2.23 -43.81
N PRO A 562 -16.16 -3.47 -43.50
CA PRO A 562 -15.23 -4.62 -43.44
C PRO A 562 -14.63 -5.01 -44.80
N TYR A 563 -15.17 -4.53 -45.92
CA TYR A 563 -14.72 -4.87 -47.27
C TYR A 563 -13.87 -3.78 -47.94
N VAL A 564 -13.69 -2.63 -47.29
CA VAL A 564 -12.75 -1.56 -47.69
C VAL A 564 -11.34 -2.14 -47.78
N SER A 565 -10.60 -1.73 -48.83
CA SER A 565 -9.39 -2.44 -49.27
C SER A 565 -8.12 -1.56 -49.30
N GLU A 566 -8.21 -0.36 -48.75
CA GLU A 566 -7.22 0.70 -48.75
C GLU A 566 -5.90 0.27 -48.08
N ASN A 567 -5.96 -0.57 -47.03
CA ASN A 567 -4.81 -1.14 -46.33
C ASN A 567 -4.55 -2.63 -46.64
N GLY A 568 -5.17 -3.18 -47.68
CA GLY A 568 -5.10 -4.60 -48.02
C GLY A 568 -6.47 -5.13 -48.42
N SER A 569 -6.52 -6.22 -49.20
CA SER A 569 -7.81 -6.78 -49.64
C SER A 569 -8.68 -7.12 -48.44
N ASN A 570 -9.84 -6.49 -48.30
CA ASN A 570 -10.75 -6.65 -47.17
C ASN A 570 -10.05 -6.50 -45.81
N ALA A 571 -9.13 -5.54 -45.70
CA ALA A 571 -8.59 -5.17 -44.39
C ALA A 571 -9.68 -4.59 -43.49
N GLY A 572 -10.65 -3.89 -44.09
CA GLY A 572 -11.73 -3.22 -43.38
C GLY A 572 -11.30 -1.89 -42.77
N ALA A 573 -12.27 -1.14 -42.28
CA ALA A 573 -12.06 0.14 -41.60
C ALA A 573 -13.26 0.55 -40.73
N ALA A 574 -13.00 1.41 -39.76
CA ALA A 574 -14.01 2.16 -39.01
C ALA A 574 -13.88 3.66 -39.36
N TYR A 575 -14.91 4.23 -39.98
CA TYR A 575 -14.98 5.66 -40.29
C TYR A 575 -15.74 6.40 -39.18
N ILE A 576 -15.19 7.52 -38.72
CA ILE A 576 -15.71 8.31 -37.60
C ILE A 576 -16.24 9.63 -38.14
N ALA A 577 -17.51 9.91 -37.91
CA ALA A 577 -18.18 11.17 -38.25
C ALA A 577 -18.60 11.89 -36.96
N LEU A 578 -18.02 13.07 -36.72
CA LEU A 578 -18.26 13.84 -35.51
C LEU A 578 -19.48 14.76 -35.67
N GLY A 579 -20.28 14.87 -34.62
CA GLY A 579 -21.37 15.82 -34.50
C GLY A 579 -20.90 17.29 -34.46
N PRO A 580 -21.79 18.28 -34.72
CA PRO A 580 -23.09 18.13 -35.34
C PRO A 580 -23.00 17.96 -36.86
N LEU A 581 -23.79 17.03 -37.38
CA LEU A 581 -23.98 16.83 -38.80
C LEU A 581 -25.05 17.78 -39.37
N SER A 582 -24.95 18.07 -40.66
CA SER A 582 -25.86 18.98 -41.36
C SER A 582 -26.43 18.36 -42.63
N ALA A 583 -27.74 18.50 -42.82
CA ALA A 583 -28.44 17.96 -43.97
C ALA A 583 -27.91 18.49 -45.32
N GLY A 584 -28.10 17.68 -46.37
CA GLY A 584 -27.71 17.98 -47.75
C GLY A 584 -26.28 17.55 -48.11
N ASN A 585 -25.63 16.77 -47.25
CA ASN A 585 -24.35 16.17 -47.55
C ASN A 585 -24.55 14.88 -48.38
N VAL A 586 -23.99 14.85 -49.59
CA VAL A 586 -23.92 13.66 -50.44
C VAL A 586 -22.46 13.51 -50.84
N ALA A 587 -21.77 12.55 -50.24
CA ALA A 587 -20.32 12.42 -50.34
C ALA A 587 -19.86 10.97 -50.19
N GLY A 588 -18.58 10.72 -50.47
CA GLY A 588 -17.95 9.44 -50.16
C GLY A 588 -17.73 9.28 -48.66
N VAL A 589 -17.65 8.05 -48.17
CA VAL A 589 -17.41 7.75 -46.75
C VAL A 589 -16.06 8.32 -46.27
N SER A 590 -15.05 8.43 -47.14
CA SER A 590 -13.78 9.13 -46.83
C SER A 590 -13.89 10.63 -46.54
N SER A 591 -15.10 11.21 -46.59
CA SER A 591 -15.33 12.60 -46.20
C SER A 591 -15.69 12.78 -44.72
N THR A 592 -15.81 11.70 -43.95
CA THR A 592 -15.93 11.75 -42.50
C THR A 592 -14.64 12.29 -41.86
N ASP A 593 -14.68 12.57 -40.56
CA ASP A 593 -13.63 13.32 -39.86
C ASP A 593 -12.35 12.51 -39.64
N ALA A 594 -12.47 11.20 -39.39
CA ALA A 594 -11.34 10.29 -39.26
C ALA A 594 -11.68 8.88 -39.77
N VAL A 595 -10.65 8.07 -39.98
CA VAL A 595 -10.75 6.65 -40.33
C VAL A 595 -9.62 5.85 -39.69
N ILE A 596 -9.97 4.70 -39.12
CA ILE A 596 -9.03 3.70 -38.60
C ILE A 596 -9.09 2.47 -39.51
N TYR A 597 -7.97 2.09 -40.11
CA TYR A 597 -7.89 0.93 -41.00
C TYR A 597 -7.54 -0.35 -40.24
N GLY A 598 -8.07 -1.50 -40.68
CA GLY A 598 -7.57 -2.81 -40.23
C GLY A 598 -6.10 -2.98 -40.59
N GLY A 599 -5.33 -3.69 -39.75
CA GLY A 599 -3.87 -3.74 -39.85
C GLY A 599 -3.34 -4.62 -40.97
N SER A 600 -4.12 -5.59 -41.42
CA SER A 600 -3.75 -6.60 -42.41
C SER A 600 -4.89 -6.98 -43.36
N ALA A 601 -4.53 -7.57 -44.50
CA ALA A 601 -5.50 -8.02 -45.48
C ALA A 601 -6.32 -9.21 -44.97
N GLY A 602 -7.63 -9.06 -44.94
CA GLY A 602 -8.56 -10.09 -44.50
C GLY A 602 -8.96 -9.98 -43.04
N ASP A 603 -8.55 -8.93 -42.32
CA ASP A 603 -8.91 -8.72 -40.92
C ASP A 603 -10.41 -8.41 -40.74
N LEU A 604 -11.04 -7.82 -41.77
CA LEU A 604 -12.44 -7.43 -41.76
C LEU A 604 -12.77 -6.45 -40.62
N ALA A 605 -11.87 -5.50 -40.33
CA ALA A 605 -12.10 -4.49 -39.30
C ALA A 605 -13.38 -3.68 -39.59
N GLY A 606 -14.17 -3.42 -38.55
CA GLY A 606 -15.50 -2.86 -38.68
C GLY A 606 -16.54 -3.90 -39.11
N ALA A 607 -16.33 -5.18 -38.79
CA ALA A 607 -17.35 -6.22 -38.93
C ALA A 607 -18.51 -6.04 -37.93
N SER A 608 -18.20 -5.46 -36.78
CA SER A 608 -19.16 -4.95 -35.78
C SER A 608 -18.63 -3.64 -35.21
N ILE A 609 -19.54 -2.77 -34.76
CA ILE A 609 -19.26 -1.54 -34.02
C ILE A 609 -20.21 -1.53 -32.83
N SER A 610 -19.71 -1.21 -31.64
CA SER A 610 -20.52 -1.16 -30.43
C SER A 610 -20.08 -0.02 -29.53
N VAL A 611 -21.02 0.55 -28.78
CA VAL A 611 -20.72 1.54 -27.74
C VAL A 611 -19.89 0.88 -26.65
N ALA A 612 -18.92 1.59 -26.09
CA ALA A 612 -18.18 1.13 -24.91
C ALA A 612 -18.38 2.05 -23.69
N GLY A 613 -18.88 3.28 -23.89
CA GLY A 613 -18.89 4.33 -22.86
C GLY A 613 -17.47 4.67 -22.43
N ASP A 614 -17.29 5.35 -21.29
CA ASP A 614 -15.96 5.65 -20.71
C ASP A 614 -15.34 4.39 -20.07
N MET A 615 -14.90 3.44 -20.92
CA MET A 615 -14.41 2.12 -20.52
C MET A 615 -13.00 2.19 -19.91
N ASP A 616 -12.20 3.19 -20.27
CA ASP A 616 -10.87 3.41 -19.70
C ASP A 616 -10.79 4.49 -18.59
N GLY A 617 -11.91 5.15 -18.30
CA GLY A 617 -12.07 6.09 -17.17
C GLY A 617 -11.40 7.45 -17.38
N ASP A 618 -11.17 7.85 -18.64
CA ASP A 618 -10.55 9.11 -19.00
C ASP A 618 -11.54 10.28 -19.20
N GLY A 619 -12.84 9.97 -19.21
CA GLY A 619 -13.94 10.92 -19.30
C GLY A 619 -14.42 11.24 -20.72
N TYR A 620 -14.05 10.44 -21.71
CA TYR A 620 -14.63 10.45 -23.06
C TYR A 620 -15.36 9.13 -23.31
N ASP A 621 -16.41 9.15 -24.13
CA ASP A 621 -17.02 7.90 -24.56
C ASP A 621 -16.06 7.16 -25.52
N ASP A 622 -15.92 5.86 -25.31
CA ASP A 622 -15.13 4.95 -26.12
C ASP A 622 -16.05 4.06 -26.99
N PHE A 623 -15.45 3.36 -27.94
CA PHE A 623 -16.16 2.39 -28.77
C PHE A 623 -15.35 1.16 -29.11
N TYR A 624 -16.05 0.09 -29.43
CA TYR A 624 -15.48 -1.17 -29.88
C TYR A 624 -15.53 -1.30 -31.40
N VAL A 625 -14.44 -1.81 -31.97
CA VAL A 625 -14.37 -2.23 -33.38
C VAL A 625 -14.06 -3.72 -33.44
N GLY A 626 -14.99 -4.50 -34.01
CA GLY A 626 -14.79 -5.92 -34.25
C GLY A 626 -14.10 -6.20 -35.59
N ALA A 627 -13.22 -7.20 -35.60
CA ALA A 627 -12.48 -7.67 -36.78
C ALA A 627 -12.43 -9.20 -36.79
N THR A 628 -13.44 -9.84 -37.38
CA THR A 628 -13.62 -11.31 -37.36
C THR A 628 -12.50 -12.09 -38.02
N GLY A 629 -11.74 -11.46 -38.91
CA GLY A 629 -10.63 -12.08 -39.62
C GLY A 629 -9.24 -11.75 -39.06
N ASP A 630 -9.17 -10.95 -37.99
CA ASP A 630 -7.89 -10.59 -37.37
C ASP A 630 -7.11 -11.86 -37.02
N ASN A 631 -5.81 -11.78 -37.25
CA ASN A 631 -4.87 -12.88 -37.04
C ASN A 631 -3.58 -12.42 -36.38
N THR A 632 -3.60 -11.22 -35.77
CA THR A 632 -2.46 -10.64 -35.08
C THR A 632 -2.04 -11.51 -33.88
N LEU A 633 -3.03 -12.07 -33.17
CA LEU A 633 -2.87 -13.03 -32.06
C LEU A 633 -3.85 -14.19 -32.21
N GLY A 634 -3.70 -15.28 -31.45
CA GLY A 634 -4.65 -16.41 -31.44
C GLY A 634 -4.53 -17.42 -32.59
N GLY A 635 -4.12 -16.97 -33.78
CA GLY A 635 -3.97 -17.85 -34.96
C GLY A 635 -4.54 -17.21 -36.21
N ALA A 636 -4.76 -17.99 -37.26
CA ALA A 636 -5.41 -17.48 -38.46
C ALA A 636 -6.93 -17.42 -38.23
N GLY A 637 -7.55 -16.25 -38.42
CA GLY A 637 -9.00 -16.07 -38.28
C GLY A 637 -9.52 -16.27 -36.85
N SER A 638 -8.66 -16.08 -35.85
CA SER A 638 -9.07 -16.03 -34.44
C SER A 638 -10.04 -14.87 -34.19
N GLY A 639 -9.87 -13.76 -34.93
CA GLY A 639 -10.64 -12.55 -34.78
C GLY A 639 -10.24 -11.75 -33.53
N GLY A 640 -10.72 -10.53 -33.47
CA GLY A 640 -10.43 -9.62 -32.36
C GLY A 640 -11.45 -8.50 -32.21
N VAL A 641 -11.50 -7.96 -30.99
CA VAL A 641 -12.26 -6.77 -30.61
C VAL A 641 -11.28 -5.73 -30.09
N PHE A 642 -11.35 -4.54 -30.64
CA PHE A 642 -10.45 -3.43 -30.35
C PHE A 642 -11.22 -2.35 -29.62
N LEU A 643 -10.75 -1.97 -28.42
CA LEU A 643 -11.24 -0.78 -27.74
C LEU A 643 -10.50 0.44 -28.30
N VAL A 644 -11.24 1.43 -28.77
CA VAL A 644 -10.72 2.71 -29.27
C VAL A 644 -11.19 3.80 -28.33
N SER A 645 -10.24 4.48 -27.67
CA SER A 645 -10.58 5.52 -26.71
C SER A 645 -11.09 6.78 -27.39
N GLY A 646 -12.07 7.42 -26.78
CA GLY A 646 -12.50 8.79 -27.07
C GLY A 646 -11.36 9.81 -26.86
N SER A 647 -11.52 11.01 -27.42
CA SER A 647 -10.52 12.09 -27.31
C SER A 647 -11.02 13.41 -27.88
N ALA A 648 -10.77 14.52 -27.20
CA ALA A 648 -10.98 15.87 -27.77
C ALA A 648 -10.13 16.17 -29.05
N ALA A 649 -9.28 15.24 -29.47
CA ALA A 649 -8.40 15.31 -30.63
C ALA A 649 -8.53 14.09 -31.56
N ILE A 650 -9.67 13.38 -31.57
CA ILE A 650 -9.98 12.19 -32.40
C ILE A 650 -9.29 12.24 -33.76
N VAL A 651 -9.49 13.32 -34.53
CA VAL A 651 -8.94 13.45 -35.89
C VAL A 651 -7.42 13.33 -35.93
N SER A 652 -6.70 14.00 -35.04
CA SER A 652 -5.23 13.91 -35.05
C SER A 652 -4.68 12.64 -34.44
N ASP A 653 -5.48 11.95 -33.62
CA ASP A 653 -5.09 10.72 -32.95
C ASP A 653 -5.28 9.50 -33.86
N TYR A 654 -6.33 9.52 -34.71
CA TYR A 654 -6.80 8.33 -35.42
C TYR A 654 -6.89 8.46 -36.95
N ASP A 655 -6.90 9.66 -37.56
CA ASP A 655 -7.07 9.75 -39.02
C ASP A 655 -5.95 9.04 -39.81
N GLU A 656 -6.37 8.16 -40.71
CA GLU A 656 -5.53 7.24 -41.48
C GLU A 656 -4.64 6.31 -40.62
N SER A 657 -5.03 6.03 -39.37
CA SER A 657 -4.29 5.15 -38.46
C SER A 657 -4.54 3.66 -38.75
N ASP A 658 -3.77 2.82 -38.07
CA ASP A 658 -3.83 1.36 -38.13
C ASP A 658 -4.32 0.84 -36.79
N LEU A 659 -5.41 0.06 -36.79
CA LEU A 659 -6.10 -0.43 -35.60
C LEU A 659 -5.17 -1.26 -34.68
N ASP A 660 -4.18 -1.96 -35.23
CA ASP A 660 -3.20 -2.71 -34.42
C ASP A 660 -2.31 -1.80 -33.57
N LEU A 661 -2.19 -0.54 -33.96
CA LEU A 661 -1.31 0.47 -33.36
C LEU A 661 -2.07 1.54 -32.58
N SER A 662 -3.36 1.76 -32.86
CA SER A 662 -4.20 2.81 -32.28
C SER A 662 -5.39 2.22 -31.52
N ARG A 663 -5.09 1.45 -30.46
CA ARG A 663 -6.07 0.77 -29.59
C ARG A 663 -5.69 0.90 -28.12
N ALA A 664 -6.68 1.02 -27.24
CA ALA A 664 -6.51 0.96 -25.79
C ALA A 664 -6.45 -0.49 -25.29
N ALA A 665 -7.26 -1.36 -25.88
CA ALA A 665 -7.28 -2.79 -25.61
C ALA A 665 -7.43 -3.64 -26.88
N LEU A 666 -7.02 -4.90 -26.82
CA LEU A 666 -7.36 -5.94 -27.80
C LEU A 666 -7.78 -7.18 -27.03
N ILE A 667 -8.99 -7.64 -27.31
CA ILE A 667 -9.48 -8.95 -26.91
C ILE A 667 -9.40 -9.84 -28.14
N TYR A 668 -8.70 -10.97 -28.07
CA TYR A 668 -8.48 -11.83 -29.23
C TYR A 668 -8.96 -13.27 -28.95
N GLY A 669 -9.44 -13.94 -30.01
CA GLY A 669 -9.84 -15.35 -29.94
C GLY A 669 -8.62 -16.25 -29.66
N ALA A 670 -8.75 -17.21 -28.74
CA ALA A 670 -7.61 -18.05 -28.33
C ALA A 670 -7.19 -19.07 -29.39
N GLY A 671 -8.12 -19.48 -30.24
CA GLY A 671 -7.99 -20.49 -31.28
C GLY A 671 -8.06 -19.91 -32.69
N SER A 672 -7.55 -20.68 -33.65
CA SER A 672 -7.74 -20.36 -35.07
C SER A 672 -9.18 -20.61 -35.49
N GLU A 673 -9.74 -19.71 -36.29
CA GLU A 673 -11.11 -19.77 -36.82
C GLU A 673 -12.22 -19.53 -35.78
N ASP A 674 -11.89 -19.04 -34.58
CA ASP A 674 -12.89 -18.64 -33.55
C ASP A 674 -13.80 -17.49 -34.03
N ALA A 675 -13.29 -16.67 -34.96
CA ALA A 675 -13.99 -15.54 -35.58
C ALA A 675 -14.56 -14.52 -34.56
N LEU A 676 -13.81 -14.23 -33.50
CA LEU A 676 -14.20 -13.28 -32.46
C LEU A 676 -14.42 -11.87 -33.04
N GLY A 677 -15.35 -11.11 -32.47
CA GLY A 677 -15.65 -9.73 -32.88
C GLY A 677 -16.67 -9.61 -34.01
N GLY A 678 -17.43 -10.68 -34.28
CA GLY A 678 -18.60 -10.65 -35.15
C GLY A 678 -19.81 -9.99 -34.49
N ALA A 679 -19.94 -10.16 -33.18
CA ALA A 679 -20.96 -9.53 -32.35
C ALA A 679 -20.31 -9.02 -31.05
N VAL A 680 -20.61 -7.79 -30.65
CA VAL A 680 -20.02 -7.11 -29.50
C VAL A 680 -21.06 -6.23 -28.85
N ALA A 681 -21.22 -6.33 -27.53
CA ALA A 681 -22.09 -5.47 -26.74
C ALA A 681 -21.36 -5.02 -25.47
N GLY A 682 -21.29 -3.71 -25.22
CA GLY A 682 -20.65 -3.14 -24.05
C GLY A 682 -21.29 -1.80 -23.68
N GLY A 683 -20.68 -1.09 -22.72
CA GLY A 683 -21.11 0.25 -22.33
C GLY A 683 -22.14 0.31 -21.21
N GLU A 684 -22.44 -0.82 -20.57
CA GLU A 684 -23.29 -0.86 -19.37
C GLU A 684 -22.59 -1.67 -18.26
N ASP A 685 -22.88 -1.31 -17.01
CA ASP A 685 -22.44 -2.01 -15.80
C ASP A 685 -23.51 -3.05 -15.42
N PHE A 686 -23.26 -4.33 -15.70
CA PHE A 686 -24.21 -5.40 -15.41
C PHE A 686 -23.83 -6.25 -14.19
N ASN A 687 -22.72 -5.95 -13.52
CA ASN A 687 -22.33 -6.58 -12.26
C ASN A 687 -22.54 -5.66 -11.02
N GLY A 688 -22.79 -4.37 -11.24
CA GLY A 688 -23.06 -3.34 -10.24
C GLY A 688 -21.82 -2.80 -9.51
N ASP A 689 -20.61 -2.98 -10.06
CA ASP A 689 -19.36 -2.51 -9.46
C ASP A 689 -19.02 -1.05 -9.80
N GLY A 690 -19.75 -0.44 -10.73
CA GLY A 690 -19.61 0.94 -11.19
C GLY A 690 -18.69 1.11 -12.40
N GLU A 691 -18.13 0.03 -12.94
CA GLU A 691 -17.34 0.01 -14.17
C GLU A 691 -18.15 -0.61 -15.32
N LEU A 692 -17.83 -0.24 -16.56
CA LEU A 692 -18.55 -0.74 -17.73
C LEU A 692 -18.04 -2.11 -18.14
N ASP A 693 -18.94 -2.99 -18.58
CA ASP A 693 -18.61 -4.38 -18.91
C ASP A 693 -18.72 -4.67 -20.41
N LEU A 694 -18.33 -5.88 -20.82
CA LEU A 694 -18.28 -6.32 -22.22
C LEU A 694 -18.74 -7.77 -22.42
N VAL A 695 -19.55 -7.97 -23.45
CA VAL A 695 -19.94 -9.28 -23.97
C VAL A 695 -19.51 -9.40 -25.43
N ILE A 696 -18.87 -10.52 -25.77
CA ILE A 696 -18.32 -10.77 -27.11
C ILE A 696 -18.82 -12.11 -27.65
N GLY A 697 -19.29 -12.11 -28.88
CA GLY A 697 -19.65 -13.31 -29.62
C GLY A 697 -18.48 -13.92 -30.40
N GLY A 698 -18.34 -15.24 -30.31
CA GLY A 698 -17.45 -16.10 -31.10
C GLY A 698 -18.26 -17.23 -31.73
N ALA A 699 -19.04 -16.92 -32.77
CA ALA A 699 -19.99 -17.87 -33.39
C ALA A 699 -19.34 -19.15 -33.93
N ALA A 700 -18.04 -19.11 -34.25
CA ALA A 700 -17.28 -20.27 -34.72
C ALA A 700 -16.36 -20.86 -33.64
N ALA A 701 -16.31 -20.24 -32.46
CA ALA A 701 -15.49 -20.69 -31.35
C ALA A 701 -15.99 -22.01 -30.76
N GLY A 702 -15.11 -22.68 -30.02
CA GLY A 702 -15.35 -24.01 -29.50
C GLY A 702 -14.77 -25.12 -30.40
N SER A 703 -14.88 -26.36 -29.94
CA SER A 703 -14.16 -27.49 -30.56
C SER A 703 -14.96 -28.23 -31.63
N GLN A 704 -16.26 -27.99 -31.69
CA GLN A 704 -17.23 -28.65 -32.55
C GLN A 704 -18.16 -27.66 -33.25
N GLY A 705 -17.84 -26.36 -33.26
CA GLY A 705 -18.66 -25.31 -33.87
C GLY A 705 -19.91 -24.94 -33.06
N GLU A 706 -19.97 -25.33 -31.79
CA GLU A 706 -21.04 -24.94 -30.86
C GLU A 706 -21.22 -23.42 -30.75
N GLY A 707 -20.16 -22.65 -30.99
CA GLY A 707 -20.12 -21.21 -30.75
C GLY A 707 -20.02 -20.89 -29.27
N ARG A 708 -19.44 -19.73 -28.96
CA ARG A 708 -19.27 -19.24 -27.59
C ARG A 708 -19.58 -17.76 -27.47
N SER A 709 -20.08 -17.36 -26.31
CA SER A 709 -20.17 -15.96 -25.89
C SER A 709 -19.35 -15.74 -24.64
N TYR A 710 -18.59 -14.65 -24.60
CA TYR A 710 -17.62 -14.35 -23.56
C TYR A 710 -18.03 -13.10 -22.83
N VAL A 711 -18.01 -13.15 -21.51
CA VAL A 711 -18.33 -12.02 -20.64
C VAL A 711 -17.06 -11.60 -19.92
N LEU A 712 -16.77 -10.31 -19.98
CA LEU A 712 -15.62 -9.68 -19.35
C LEU A 712 -16.11 -8.51 -18.49
N TYR A 713 -15.67 -8.48 -17.23
CA TYR A 713 -15.91 -7.32 -16.37
C TYR A 713 -14.87 -6.23 -16.61
N GLY A 714 -15.31 -4.98 -16.53
CA GLY A 714 -14.46 -3.80 -16.64
C GLY A 714 -13.52 -3.58 -15.45
N PRO A 715 -12.62 -2.60 -15.54
CA PRO A 715 -12.25 -1.85 -16.75
C PRO A 715 -11.36 -2.67 -17.68
N ILE A 716 -11.51 -2.49 -19.00
CA ILE A 716 -10.81 -3.29 -20.00
C ILE A 716 -9.58 -2.58 -20.54
N SER A 717 -8.40 -3.19 -20.43
CA SER A 717 -7.16 -2.61 -20.95
C SER A 717 -6.15 -3.64 -21.45
N GLY A 718 -5.25 -3.20 -22.34
CA GLY A 718 -4.08 -3.99 -22.73
C GLY A 718 -4.36 -5.05 -23.81
N THR A 719 -4.02 -6.31 -23.53
CA THR A 719 -4.20 -7.39 -24.51
C THR A 719 -4.64 -8.65 -23.78
N ILE A 720 -5.82 -9.13 -24.12
CA ILE A 720 -6.57 -10.14 -23.37
C ILE A 720 -6.84 -11.33 -24.29
N ASP A 721 -6.41 -12.50 -23.84
CA ASP A 721 -6.83 -13.77 -24.41
C ASP A 721 -8.25 -14.07 -23.91
N VAL A 722 -9.24 -14.14 -24.80
CA VAL A 722 -10.65 -14.17 -24.38
C VAL A 722 -10.98 -15.40 -23.53
N GLU A 723 -10.33 -16.55 -23.76
CA GLU A 723 -10.57 -17.78 -22.98
C GLU A 723 -10.01 -17.71 -21.56
N VAL A 724 -9.07 -16.80 -21.30
CA VAL A 724 -8.42 -16.63 -19.98
C VAL A 724 -8.97 -15.41 -19.26
N GLY A 725 -9.36 -14.37 -20.00
CA GLY A 725 -9.83 -13.11 -19.44
C GLY A 725 -11.34 -13.07 -19.20
N ALA A 726 -12.12 -13.97 -19.79
CA ALA A 726 -13.56 -14.00 -19.55
C ALA A 726 -13.88 -14.51 -18.13
N VAL A 727 -14.83 -13.84 -17.48
CA VAL A 727 -15.42 -14.28 -16.20
C VAL A 727 -16.48 -15.35 -16.42
N ALA A 728 -17.14 -15.33 -17.58
CA ALA A 728 -18.04 -16.40 -18.01
C ALA A 728 -17.93 -16.67 -19.51
N ILE A 729 -18.08 -17.93 -19.88
CA ILE A 729 -18.11 -18.44 -21.24
C ILE A 729 -19.40 -19.24 -21.40
N PHE A 730 -20.31 -18.77 -22.23
CA PHE A 730 -21.53 -19.48 -22.58
C PHE A 730 -21.32 -20.26 -23.87
N GLU A 731 -21.46 -21.58 -23.82
CA GLU A 731 -21.34 -22.47 -24.98
C GLU A 731 -22.72 -22.81 -25.57
N GLY A 732 -22.77 -23.00 -26.89
CA GLY A 732 -23.94 -23.54 -27.57
C GLY A 732 -24.38 -24.90 -27.03
N VAL A 733 -25.69 -25.15 -27.06
CA VAL A 733 -26.30 -26.37 -26.50
C VAL A 733 -25.91 -27.61 -27.31
N ASP A 734 -25.92 -27.48 -28.64
CA ASP A 734 -25.53 -28.51 -29.60
C ASP A 734 -24.37 -28.05 -30.50
N VAL A 735 -23.78 -29.03 -31.20
CA VAL A 735 -22.74 -28.75 -32.20
C VAL A 735 -23.31 -27.94 -33.36
N ASP A 736 -22.52 -27.02 -33.90
CA ASP A 736 -22.91 -26.15 -35.02
C ASP A 736 -24.08 -25.18 -34.73
N ASP A 737 -24.49 -25.00 -33.45
CA ASP A 737 -25.54 -24.04 -33.06
C ASP A 737 -25.14 -22.57 -33.33
N GLY A 738 -23.85 -22.28 -33.28
CA GLY A 738 -23.29 -20.95 -33.54
C GLY A 738 -23.66 -19.93 -32.46
N ALA A 739 -23.63 -20.34 -31.19
CA ALA A 739 -23.86 -19.44 -30.07
C ALA A 739 -22.87 -18.25 -30.08
N GLY A 740 -23.37 -17.05 -29.75
CA GLY A 740 -22.59 -15.82 -29.91
C GLY A 740 -22.55 -15.32 -31.35
N GLY A 741 -23.50 -15.75 -32.19
CA GLY A 741 -23.76 -15.15 -33.50
C GLY A 741 -24.24 -13.70 -33.39
N GLU A 742 -24.99 -13.40 -32.33
CA GLU A 742 -25.42 -12.07 -31.93
C GLU A 742 -25.36 -11.98 -30.40
N VAL A 743 -25.00 -10.81 -29.87
CA VAL A 743 -24.99 -10.50 -28.43
C VAL A 743 -25.51 -9.09 -28.20
N ALA A 744 -26.22 -8.87 -27.11
CA ALA A 744 -26.79 -7.57 -26.75
C ALA A 744 -26.84 -7.39 -25.23
N LEU A 745 -26.77 -6.14 -24.77
CA LEU A 745 -27.17 -5.77 -23.41
C LEU A 745 -28.61 -5.27 -23.50
N LEU A 746 -29.52 -5.89 -22.76
CA LEU A 746 -30.97 -5.77 -22.94
C LEU A 746 -31.62 -4.71 -22.04
N GLY A 747 -30.84 -4.03 -21.20
CA GLY A 747 -31.35 -3.14 -20.16
C GLY A 747 -31.96 -3.87 -18.96
N ASP A 748 -32.65 -3.12 -18.10
CA ASP A 748 -33.28 -3.59 -16.84
C ASP A 748 -34.62 -4.27 -17.13
N ILE A 749 -34.56 -5.43 -17.78
CA ILE A 749 -35.75 -6.20 -18.17
C ILE A 749 -36.38 -6.94 -16.98
N ASP A 750 -35.73 -7.03 -15.81
CA ASP A 750 -36.21 -7.80 -14.66
C ASP A 750 -36.46 -6.95 -13.39
N GLY A 751 -36.08 -5.67 -13.42
CA GLY A 751 -36.21 -4.73 -12.31
C GLY A 751 -35.13 -4.87 -11.25
N SER A 752 -34.02 -5.50 -11.56
CA SER A 752 -32.83 -5.57 -10.70
C SER A 752 -32.11 -4.22 -10.63
N GLY A 753 -32.28 -3.37 -11.64
CA GLY A 753 -31.53 -2.14 -11.84
C GLY A 753 -30.17 -2.36 -12.52
N LEU A 754 -29.91 -3.57 -13.00
CA LEU A 754 -28.75 -3.95 -13.80
C LEU A 754 -29.22 -4.49 -15.15
N SER A 755 -28.36 -4.36 -16.15
CA SER A 755 -28.68 -4.85 -17.49
C SER A 755 -28.58 -6.36 -17.60
N SER A 756 -29.54 -6.99 -18.27
CA SER A 756 -29.45 -8.41 -18.62
C SER A 756 -28.67 -8.61 -19.92
N ILE A 757 -28.02 -9.76 -20.05
CA ILE A 757 -27.27 -10.15 -21.25
C ILE A 757 -28.16 -10.99 -22.16
N GLY A 758 -28.26 -10.58 -23.43
CA GLY A 758 -28.92 -11.28 -24.50
C GLY A 758 -27.90 -11.99 -25.40
N LEU A 759 -28.13 -13.28 -25.68
CA LEU A 759 -27.29 -14.09 -26.56
C LEU A 759 -28.15 -14.78 -27.62
N ALA A 760 -27.67 -14.89 -28.86
CA ALA A 760 -28.38 -15.61 -29.91
C ALA A 760 -27.56 -16.72 -30.56
N ALA A 761 -28.27 -17.71 -31.08
CA ALA A 761 -27.74 -18.84 -31.83
C ALA A 761 -28.68 -19.16 -33.01
N THR A 762 -28.41 -18.56 -34.18
CA THR A 762 -29.29 -18.66 -35.37
C THR A 762 -29.42 -20.07 -35.95
N SER A 763 -28.44 -20.94 -35.68
CA SER A 763 -28.43 -22.32 -36.15
C SER A 763 -28.87 -23.30 -35.06
N ALA A 764 -29.38 -22.79 -33.93
CA ALA A 764 -29.85 -23.63 -32.85
C ALA A 764 -30.95 -24.59 -33.32
N ASN A 765 -30.81 -25.85 -32.91
CA ASN A 765 -31.64 -26.97 -33.36
C ASN A 765 -32.63 -27.50 -32.28
N GLN A 766 -32.89 -26.72 -31.22
CA GLN A 766 -33.61 -27.17 -30.03
C GLN A 766 -35.10 -27.49 -30.26
N SER A 767 -35.79 -26.69 -31.08
CA SER A 767 -37.21 -26.86 -31.41
C SER A 767 -37.42 -27.57 -32.76
N ALA A 768 -36.71 -27.11 -33.79
CA ALA A 768 -36.66 -27.67 -35.14
C ALA A 768 -35.27 -27.45 -35.75
N THR A 769 -35.02 -28.00 -36.94
CA THR A 769 -33.72 -27.86 -37.58
C THR A 769 -33.45 -26.39 -37.93
N ASP A 770 -32.35 -25.83 -37.45
CA ASP A 770 -31.91 -24.46 -37.70
C ASP A 770 -32.99 -23.39 -37.43
N ALA A 771 -33.89 -23.67 -36.47
CA ALA A 771 -34.96 -22.76 -36.08
C ALA A 771 -34.43 -21.50 -35.41
N GLY A 772 -33.27 -21.61 -34.75
CA GLY A 772 -32.64 -20.53 -34.01
C GLY A 772 -33.18 -20.39 -32.58
N SER A 773 -32.40 -19.74 -31.73
CA SER A 773 -32.72 -19.47 -30.33
C SER A 773 -32.15 -18.15 -29.85
N ALA A 774 -32.86 -17.50 -28.92
CA ALA A 774 -32.37 -16.37 -28.14
C ALA A 774 -32.44 -16.68 -26.64
N TYR A 775 -31.44 -16.22 -25.90
CA TYR A 775 -31.23 -16.51 -24.48
C TYR A 775 -31.08 -15.21 -23.70
N VAL A 776 -31.58 -15.22 -22.48
CA VAL A 776 -31.39 -14.15 -21.51
C VAL A 776 -30.64 -14.69 -20.31
N VAL A 777 -29.60 -13.97 -19.91
CA VAL A 777 -28.84 -14.19 -18.68
C VAL A 777 -28.98 -12.92 -17.84
N SER A 778 -29.69 -13.00 -16.72
CA SER A 778 -30.04 -11.84 -15.89
C SER A 778 -28.97 -11.49 -14.86
N SER A 779 -28.12 -12.45 -14.49
CA SER A 779 -26.95 -12.18 -13.64
C SER A 779 -25.92 -13.28 -13.79
N ILE A 780 -24.65 -12.91 -13.81
CA ILE A 780 -23.52 -13.84 -13.70
C ILE A 780 -23.09 -13.75 -12.24
N GLY A 781 -23.83 -14.48 -11.39
CA GLY A 781 -23.60 -14.50 -9.96
C GLY A 781 -22.28 -15.21 -9.65
N LEU A 782 -21.18 -14.45 -9.72
CA LEU A 782 -19.94 -14.69 -9.00
C LEU A 782 -20.03 -14.03 -7.62
#